data_AF-A0AAF5CRE6-F1
#
_entry.id   AF-A0AAF5CRE6-F1
#
_cell.length_a   1.000
_cell.length_b   1.000
_cell.length_c   1.000
_cell.angle_alpha   90.00
_cell.angle_beta   90.00
_cell.angle_gamma   90.00
#
_symmetry.space_group_name_H-M   'P 1'
#
loop_
_entity.id
_entity.type
_entity.pdbx_description
1 polymer ?
#
loop_
_entity_poly.entity_id
_entity_poly.type
_entity_poly.pdbx_seq_one_letter_code
_entity_poly.pdbx_strand_id
1 'polypeptide(L)'
;MISKYTINVIRKINSQTGIKSPLIQFCQDLQQRDLLSTSHPGEILSNEGILLKDLPPTLYSGFDPTANSLHIGHLFILNGLFRSSKLFNCKPIALIGEATALIGDPSGRNSERPQLPKEEVSENSIAIKNQILKIHSNANINSNVELEVINNMDWYKDMSMIDYLRLSKKFRVGEMMRLGAIKDRLDDNFGISFTEFAYQTLQSYDFYILSQTKDCFFQIGGSDQLGHINSGYNYIKRCTKKLSGGVCLPLLTDASGNKLGKSSAGHSLWLDSEKTSPYAFYQFFMQLHDDIAEKMLLSLSLNDIDRIKEIIENHRNNLGKYVAQQSLAEEMTILVHGENGLDLAKRCSNILFRGNISDVDYISETELEKLFGPSSFKISKSSTLTYGQLASSTRNDKIKGEQLMTKGAFKITILKPIFGEQVNYKIFRLLSLIQRKLTFKKSKNVSIQNNIIGGVSCRIYVPKKFNKSAIIFIHGGGFITLHPENYELPCIEISKKSQSIIISIDYSLSPEKKFPTAIEECENVINEFCTSYYKRYDIDKENISIMGDSAGGNLAAVSCLRLARKGKSNFIKKNILIYPTTSSLNFLSPSYLYYYEKCNNSALLSPQMKANILKFYFPIKLSKLDNKKILLNGHVSNDLRSLDFMSPEILPIEWRNEIDNYIQSIEPDEELCNKFRPFLTNPDFSPIMATYDELSKFPKTIIFTCGCDILRDEGYLFYKKLEKSNVNVQWKHYEDGIHGALNIVKSKSQLNPINRILDGVEKGAQAIKRRARSLSKDAERAVETIQIISNESQSLVTQFQNVLLKEPIELEAKNIRELKIIYMKIFYSILSMLFGQKMGEYVIFKIFNQLIDTESSILLSYIVIPVIIVLRYFPSLNNEEKKEKLCERNLYIYSIFIGMVLGFVFIRTQIDTAISYGLINASILFLYFNTPEFVLSINDKNKNQIINIKETQTALIILNILSETYIKTVLSLIN
;
A
#
# COMPACT_ATOMS: atom_id res chain seq x y z
N MET A 1 29.83 -8.11 61.92
CA MET A 1 30.00 -9.46 62.50
C MET A 1 28.99 -10.46 61.96
N ILE A 2 27.70 -10.12 61.85
CA ILE A 2 26.64 -11.03 61.38
C ILE A 2 26.97 -11.64 59.99
N SER A 3 27.40 -10.85 59.00
CA SER A 3 27.73 -11.41 57.67
C SER A 3 28.90 -12.39 57.69
N LYS A 4 29.95 -12.14 58.49
CA LYS A 4 31.07 -13.09 58.68
C LYS A 4 30.60 -14.41 59.31
N TYR A 5 29.68 -14.34 60.29
CA TYR A 5 29.12 -15.54 60.92
C TYR A 5 28.25 -16.33 59.93
N THR A 6 27.39 -15.65 59.17
CA THR A 6 26.55 -16.27 58.13
C THR A 6 27.39 -16.94 57.04
N ILE A 7 28.46 -16.28 56.55
CA ILE A 7 29.37 -16.86 55.55
C ILE A 7 30.05 -18.12 56.11
N ASN A 8 30.51 -18.10 57.36
CA ASN A 8 31.13 -19.27 57.98
C ASN A 8 30.14 -20.42 58.19
N VAL A 9 28.88 -20.15 58.55
CA VAL A 9 27.83 -21.17 58.65
C VAL A 9 27.51 -21.78 57.28
N ILE A 10 27.37 -20.96 56.24
CA ILE A 10 27.14 -21.43 54.85
C ILE A 10 28.31 -22.29 54.37
N ARG A 11 29.56 -21.88 54.62
CA ARG A 11 30.76 -22.68 54.31
C ARG A 11 30.72 -24.05 55.00
N LYS A 12 30.31 -24.09 56.28
CA LYS A 12 30.20 -25.33 57.06
C LYS A 12 29.09 -26.23 56.53
N ILE A 13 27.93 -25.68 56.16
CA ILE A 13 26.82 -26.42 55.55
C ILE A 13 27.22 -26.98 54.18
N ASN A 14 27.80 -26.18 53.29
CA ASN A 14 28.25 -26.64 51.96
C ASN A 14 29.31 -27.74 52.06
N SER A 15 30.19 -27.68 53.07
CA SER A 15 31.16 -28.75 53.32
C SER A 15 30.52 -30.08 53.78
N GLN A 16 29.33 -30.03 54.37
CA GLN A 16 28.59 -31.20 54.88
C GLN A 16 27.56 -31.75 53.87
N THR A 17 27.02 -30.91 52.97
CA THR A 17 25.95 -31.30 52.02
C THR A 17 26.47 -31.80 50.67
N GLY A 18 27.79 -31.83 50.44
CA GLY A 18 28.38 -32.20 49.15
C GLY A 18 28.15 -31.16 48.04
N ILE A 19 27.59 -29.99 48.37
CA ILE A 19 27.36 -28.91 47.42
C ILE A 19 28.71 -28.30 47.05
N LYS A 20 29.13 -28.51 45.80
CA LYS A 20 30.36 -27.93 45.24
C LYS A 20 30.34 -26.41 45.35
N SER A 21 31.48 -25.82 45.69
CA SER A 21 31.65 -24.35 45.73
C SER A 21 31.15 -23.73 44.41
N PRO A 22 30.43 -22.59 44.45
CA PRO A 22 30.06 -21.83 43.26
C PRO A 22 31.21 -21.64 42.25
N LEU A 23 32.43 -21.39 42.75
CA LEU A 23 33.61 -21.24 41.90
C LEU A 23 34.00 -22.54 41.20
N ILE A 24 33.88 -23.68 41.87
CA ILE A 24 34.16 -24.99 41.26
C ILE A 24 33.16 -25.21 40.12
N GLN A 25 31.87 -24.98 40.35
CA GLN A 25 30.83 -25.14 39.34
C GLN A 25 31.06 -24.20 38.14
N PHE A 26 31.39 -22.94 38.40
CA PHE A 26 31.74 -21.97 37.35
C PHE A 26 32.96 -22.41 36.53
N CYS A 27 34.05 -22.82 37.17
CA CYS A 27 35.23 -23.30 36.44
C CYS A 27 34.96 -24.60 35.65
N GLN A 28 34.08 -25.48 36.16
CA GLN A 28 33.63 -26.67 35.44
C GLN A 28 32.78 -26.31 34.21
N ASP A 29 31.91 -25.30 34.30
CA ASP A 29 31.16 -24.78 33.15
C ASP A 29 32.09 -24.18 32.08
N LEU A 30 33.10 -23.39 32.49
CA LEU A 30 34.12 -22.89 31.57
C LEU A 30 34.87 -24.04 30.87
N GLN A 31 35.20 -25.11 31.60
CA GLN A 31 35.85 -26.29 31.02
C GLN A 31 34.92 -27.03 30.04
N GLN A 32 33.64 -27.21 30.38
CA GLN A 32 32.66 -27.88 29.51
C GLN A 32 32.39 -27.11 28.21
N ARG A 33 32.60 -25.79 28.21
CA ARG A 33 32.42 -24.91 27.06
C ARG A 33 33.70 -24.67 26.25
N ASP A 34 34.81 -25.30 26.65
CA ASP A 34 36.13 -25.07 26.07
C ASP A 34 36.62 -23.61 26.19
N LEU A 35 36.25 -22.95 27.29
CA LEU A 35 36.62 -21.56 27.59
C LEU A 35 37.69 -21.43 28.67
N LEU A 36 38.08 -22.53 29.32
CA LEU A 36 39.20 -22.52 30.26
C LEU A 36 40.50 -22.79 29.49
N SER A 37 41.18 -21.73 29.04
CA SER A 37 42.41 -21.82 28.26
C SER A 37 43.61 -22.15 29.14
N THR A 38 43.85 -21.34 30.16
CA THR A 38 44.92 -21.54 31.14
C THR A 38 44.44 -21.10 32.52
N SER A 39 45.18 -21.48 33.56
CA SER A 39 44.86 -21.08 34.92
C SER A 39 46.12 -20.90 35.74
N HIS A 40 46.00 -20.16 36.84
CA HIS A 40 47.05 -20.08 37.84
C HIS A 40 46.45 -20.24 39.24
N PRO A 41 46.93 -21.19 40.06
CA PRO A 41 47.85 -22.29 39.70
C PRO A 41 47.30 -23.17 38.56
N GLY A 42 48.16 -23.78 37.73
CA GLY A 42 47.73 -24.55 36.54
C GLY A 42 46.83 -25.75 36.85
N GLU A 43 46.85 -26.23 38.09
CA GLU A 43 46.06 -27.35 38.60
C GLU A 43 44.78 -26.88 39.31
N ILE A 44 44.18 -25.75 38.91
CA ILE A 44 43.08 -25.13 39.66
C ILE A 44 41.84 -26.02 39.83
N LEU A 45 41.63 -26.96 38.89
CA LEU A 45 40.56 -27.95 38.89
C LEU A 45 41.01 -29.36 39.31
N SER A 46 42.29 -29.58 39.62
CA SER A 46 42.78 -30.86 40.11
C SER A 46 42.22 -31.15 41.51
N ASN A 47 42.20 -32.43 41.91
CA ASN A 47 41.74 -32.85 43.24
C ASN A 47 40.37 -32.25 43.63
N GLU A 48 39.40 -32.37 42.72
CA GLU A 48 38.03 -31.83 42.86
C GLU A 48 37.96 -30.30 43.06
N GLY A 49 39.00 -29.56 42.68
CA GLY A 49 39.07 -28.12 42.87
C GLY A 49 39.27 -27.73 44.34
N ILE A 50 40.04 -28.51 45.10
CA ILE A 50 40.28 -28.29 46.54
C ILE A 50 40.72 -26.85 46.85
N LEU A 51 41.53 -26.23 46.00
CA LEU A 51 41.93 -24.83 46.12
C LEU A 51 40.71 -23.89 46.07
N LEU A 52 39.82 -24.11 45.11
CA LEU A 52 38.60 -23.31 44.89
C LEU A 52 37.55 -23.52 45.97
N LYS A 53 37.59 -24.65 46.68
CA LYS A 53 36.67 -24.95 47.79
C LYS A 53 36.82 -23.97 48.94
N ASP A 54 38.04 -23.52 49.20
CA ASP A 54 38.37 -22.62 50.30
C ASP A 54 38.31 -21.13 49.92
N LEU A 55 38.24 -20.82 48.62
CA LEU A 55 38.15 -19.43 48.16
C LEU A 55 36.71 -18.90 48.29
N PRO A 56 36.54 -17.63 48.71
CA PRO A 56 35.24 -16.96 48.65
C PRO A 56 34.74 -16.91 47.20
N PRO A 57 33.42 -17.02 46.94
CA PRO A 57 32.86 -17.00 45.59
C PRO A 57 32.75 -15.57 45.03
N THR A 58 33.83 -14.81 45.15
CA THR A 58 33.98 -13.45 44.64
C THR A 58 35.12 -13.45 43.64
N LEU A 59 34.86 -12.93 42.45
CA LEU A 59 35.83 -12.84 41.37
C LEU A 59 35.81 -11.48 40.71
N TYR A 60 36.94 -11.08 40.13
CA TYR A 60 37.03 -9.82 39.41
C TYR A 60 37.68 -9.95 38.04
N SER A 61 37.38 -8.99 37.17
CA SER A 61 38.13 -8.73 35.94
C SER A 61 38.42 -7.24 35.81
N GLY A 62 39.58 -6.91 35.25
CA GLY A 62 40.03 -5.53 35.02
C GLY A 62 39.77 -5.06 33.59
N PHE A 63 39.34 -3.81 33.43
CA PHE A 63 39.09 -3.18 32.15
C PHE A 63 39.76 -1.80 32.11
N ASP A 64 40.87 -1.68 31.37
CA ASP A 64 41.58 -0.42 31.18
C ASP A 64 40.84 0.50 30.20
N PRO A 65 40.49 1.75 30.58
CA PRO A 65 39.75 2.68 29.74
C PRO A 65 40.60 3.35 28.64
N THR A 66 41.12 2.56 27.71
CA THR A 66 41.95 3.06 26.59
C THR A 66 41.14 3.65 25.42
N ALA A 67 39.82 3.63 25.53
CA ALA A 67 38.88 4.27 24.60
C ALA A 67 37.54 4.50 25.34
N ASN A 68 36.71 5.43 24.85
CA ASN A 68 35.39 5.71 25.43
C ASN A 68 34.32 4.61 25.23
N SER A 69 34.70 3.42 24.78
CA SER A 69 33.80 2.27 24.63
C SER A 69 34.59 0.97 24.70
N LEU A 70 33.97 -0.07 25.24
CA LEU A 70 34.41 -1.45 25.08
C LEU A 70 34.09 -1.95 23.66
N HIS A 71 34.60 -3.14 23.33
CA HIS A 71 34.38 -3.84 22.07
C HIS A 71 34.13 -5.34 22.36
N ILE A 72 33.80 -6.14 21.34
CA ILE A 72 33.43 -7.56 21.52
C ILE A 72 34.43 -8.39 22.33
N GLY A 73 35.74 -8.17 22.17
CA GLY A 73 36.75 -8.86 23.00
C GLY A 73 36.58 -8.62 24.52
N HIS A 74 36.18 -7.41 24.93
CA HIS A 74 35.89 -7.10 26.33
C HIS A 74 34.53 -7.67 26.76
N LEU A 75 33.54 -7.70 25.86
CA LEU A 75 32.24 -8.32 26.12
C LEU A 75 32.38 -9.79 26.47
N PHE A 76 33.28 -10.52 25.82
CA PHE A 76 33.54 -11.92 26.14
C PHE A 76 33.99 -12.12 27.59
N ILE A 77 34.95 -11.30 28.06
CA ILE A 77 35.42 -11.35 29.45
C ILE A 77 34.32 -10.91 30.42
N LEU A 78 33.58 -9.85 30.08
CA LEU A 78 32.46 -9.34 30.87
C LEU A 78 31.32 -10.37 31.00
N ASN A 79 31.03 -11.11 29.94
CA ASN A 79 30.05 -12.20 29.98
C ASN A 79 30.51 -13.35 30.88
N GLY A 80 31.82 -13.56 31.05
CA GLY A 80 32.36 -14.46 32.07
C GLY A 80 31.96 -14.04 33.49
N LEU A 81 32.03 -12.75 33.81
CA LEU A 81 31.53 -12.20 35.08
C LEU A 81 30.02 -12.37 35.22
N PHE A 82 29.24 -12.01 34.20
CA PHE A 82 27.78 -12.15 34.23
C PHE A 82 27.34 -13.60 34.40
N ARG A 83 27.95 -14.53 33.65
CA ARG A 83 27.68 -15.96 33.75
C ARG A 83 27.95 -16.50 35.15
N SER A 84 29.05 -16.08 35.78
CA SER A 84 29.39 -16.50 37.14
C SER A 84 28.30 -16.13 38.16
N SER A 85 27.68 -14.95 38.02
CA SER A 85 26.59 -14.50 38.88
C SER A 85 25.24 -15.12 38.53
N LYS A 86 24.90 -15.19 37.24
CA LYS A 86 23.61 -15.66 36.73
C LYS A 86 23.41 -17.16 36.95
N LEU A 87 24.43 -17.98 36.69
CA LEU A 87 24.31 -19.43 36.72
C LEU A 87 24.83 -20.05 38.02
N PHE A 88 25.80 -19.41 38.70
CA PHE A 88 26.50 -20.03 39.84
C PHE A 88 26.46 -19.20 41.12
N ASN A 89 25.86 -18.00 41.10
CA ASN A 89 25.75 -17.12 42.27
C ASN A 89 27.11 -16.70 42.86
N CYS A 90 28.14 -16.56 42.01
CA CYS A 90 29.40 -15.91 42.35
C CYS A 90 29.25 -14.39 42.28
N LYS A 91 29.82 -13.64 43.23
CA LYS A 91 29.81 -12.17 43.24
C LYS A 91 30.80 -11.62 42.21
N PRO A 92 30.34 -10.94 41.13
CA PRO A 92 31.23 -10.42 40.11
C PRO A 92 31.67 -8.98 40.42
N ILE A 93 32.95 -8.69 40.19
CA ILE A 93 33.52 -7.35 40.32
C ILE A 93 34.13 -6.93 38.97
N ALA A 94 33.62 -5.86 38.37
CA ALA A 94 34.24 -5.21 37.23
C ALA A 94 35.12 -4.06 37.74
N LEU A 95 36.44 -4.20 37.61
CA LEU A 95 37.41 -3.18 38.00
C LEU A 95 37.74 -2.30 36.80
N ILE A 96 37.38 -1.03 36.87
CA ILE A 96 37.84 -0.01 35.93
C ILE A 96 39.28 0.35 36.27
N GLY A 97 40.15 0.12 35.30
CA GLY A 97 41.59 0.32 35.41
C GLY A 97 42.05 1.73 35.08
N GLU A 98 41.46 2.77 35.68
CA GLU A 98 41.79 4.16 35.33
C GLU A 98 43.25 4.50 35.61
N ALA A 99 43.81 4.07 36.75
CA ALA A 99 45.21 4.29 37.08
C ALA A 99 46.14 3.43 36.21
N THR A 100 45.76 2.18 35.94
CA THR A 100 46.52 1.25 35.09
C THR A 100 46.55 1.70 33.63
N ALA A 101 45.48 2.31 33.12
CA ALA A 101 45.41 2.88 31.77
C ALA A 101 46.34 4.09 31.58
N LEU A 102 46.62 4.88 32.63
CA LEU A 102 47.60 5.97 32.58
C LEU A 102 49.04 5.47 32.42
N ILE A 103 49.29 4.19 32.75
CA ILE A 103 50.60 3.53 32.68
C ILE A 103 50.72 2.72 31.38
N GLY A 104 49.70 1.92 31.06
CA GLY A 104 49.62 1.09 29.86
C GLY A 104 50.12 -0.35 30.03
N ASP A 105 49.26 -1.33 29.72
CA ASP A 105 49.61 -2.75 29.74
C ASP A 105 50.52 -3.13 28.54
N PRO A 106 51.75 -3.64 28.77
CA PRO A 106 52.63 -4.10 27.70
C PRO A 106 52.22 -5.47 27.10
N SER A 107 51.27 -6.19 27.71
CA SER A 107 50.94 -7.57 27.32
C SER A 107 50.43 -7.69 25.87
N GLY A 108 51.07 -8.57 25.10
CA GLY A 108 50.70 -8.87 23.72
C GLY A 108 50.99 -7.75 22.71
N ARG A 109 51.95 -6.85 23.00
CA ARG A 109 52.40 -5.79 22.09
C ARG A 109 53.92 -5.72 22.03
N ASN A 110 54.44 -5.41 20.83
CA ASN A 110 55.88 -5.24 20.59
C ASN A 110 56.33 -3.77 20.70
N SER A 111 55.39 -2.84 20.86
CA SER A 111 55.64 -1.40 20.95
C SER A 111 54.98 -0.78 22.17
N GLU A 112 55.55 0.32 22.67
CA GLU A 112 55.02 1.11 23.78
C GLU A 112 53.65 1.71 23.43
N ARG A 113 52.75 1.79 24.42
CA ARG A 113 51.45 2.44 24.23
C ARG A 113 51.61 3.96 24.16
N PRO A 114 50.88 4.65 23.26
CA PRO A 114 50.79 6.09 23.34
C PRO A 114 50.10 6.49 24.66
N GLN A 115 50.67 7.46 25.37
CA GLN A 115 50.10 7.97 26.61
C GLN A 115 48.88 8.86 26.30
N LEU A 116 47.72 8.48 26.82
CA LEU A 116 46.50 9.28 26.71
C LEU A 116 46.50 10.42 27.74
N PRO A 117 45.92 11.58 27.43
CA PRO A 117 45.68 12.64 28.42
C PRO A 117 44.89 12.11 29.62
N LYS A 118 45.18 12.62 30.82
CA LYS A 118 44.51 12.18 32.05
C LYS A 118 43.00 12.42 31.99
N GLU A 119 42.61 13.53 31.41
CA GLU A 119 41.23 13.95 31.21
C GLU A 119 40.50 12.95 30.30
N GLU A 120 41.13 12.53 29.19
CA GLU A 120 40.57 11.54 28.27
C GLU A 120 40.40 10.16 28.95
N VAL A 121 41.38 9.74 29.76
CA VAL A 121 41.28 8.47 30.52
C VAL A 121 40.15 8.53 31.55
N SER A 122 39.95 9.67 32.21
CA SER A 122 38.83 9.89 33.14
C SER A 122 37.47 9.87 32.43
N GLU A 123 37.35 10.51 31.26
CA GLU A 123 36.14 10.48 30.44
C GLU A 123 35.82 9.05 29.97
N ASN A 124 36.84 8.33 29.49
CA ASN A 124 36.73 6.95 29.06
C ASN A 124 36.29 6.03 30.23
N SER A 125 36.83 6.26 31.43
CA SER A 125 36.49 5.53 32.66
C SER A 125 34.99 5.66 32.99
N ILE A 126 34.45 6.88 32.93
CA ILE A 126 33.02 7.14 33.14
C ILE A 126 32.18 6.46 32.05
N ALA A 127 32.59 6.57 30.78
CA ALA A 127 31.87 5.98 29.65
C ALA A 127 31.78 4.45 29.76
N ILE A 128 32.91 3.78 30.06
CA ILE A 128 32.96 2.32 30.22
C ILE A 128 32.16 1.87 31.44
N LYS A 129 32.23 2.58 32.57
CA LYS A 129 31.41 2.28 33.75
C LYS A 129 29.93 2.30 33.42
N ASN A 130 29.45 3.35 32.74
CA ASN A 130 28.05 3.46 32.32
C ASN A 130 27.66 2.38 31.32
N GLN A 131 28.55 2.03 30.39
CA GLN A 131 28.33 0.96 29.42
C GLN A 131 28.20 -0.41 30.09
N ILE A 132 29.07 -0.75 31.05
CA ILE A 132 28.99 -2.00 31.82
C ILE A 132 27.66 -2.08 32.60
N LEU A 133 27.26 -1.00 33.27
CA LEU A 133 26.00 -0.95 34.02
C LEU A 133 24.77 -1.12 33.11
N LYS A 134 24.78 -0.50 31.93
CA LYS A 134 23.73 -0.66 30.91
C LYS A 134 23.64 -2.12 30.45
N ILE A 135 24.77 -2.73 30.08
CA ILE A 135 24.80 -4.13 29.63
C ILE A 135 24.32 -5.06 30.75
N HIS A 136 24.74 -4.83 31.99
CA HIS A 136 24.27 -5.59 33.15
C HIS A 136 22.74 -5.48 33.34
N SER A 137 22.17 -4.28 33.17
CA SER A 137 20.72 -4.08 33.26
C SER A 137 19.95 -4.82 32.18
N ASN A 138 20.48 -4.88 30.95
CA ASN A 138 19.88 -5.63 29.83
C ASN A 138 20.01 -7.15 30.01
N ALA A 139 21.03 -7.63 30.71
CA ALA A 139 21.25 -9.05 30.96
C ALA A 139 20.14 -9.68 31.82
N ASN A 140 19.34 -8.86 32.52
CA ASN A 140 18.21 -9.24 33.35
C ASN A 140 18.53 -10.42 34.31
N ILE A 141 19.67 -10.29 34.99
CA ILE A 141 20.21 -11.34 35.86
C ILE A 141 19.45 -11.35 37.18
N ASN A 142 18.59 -12.34 37.36
CA ASN A 142 17.97 -12.65 38.66
C ASN A 142 18.95 -13.47 39.51
N SER A 143 19.85 -12.79 40.22
CA SER A 143 20.81 -13.41 41.13
C SER A 143 20.74 -12.77 42.52
N ASN A 144 21.13 -13.52 43.56
CA ASN A 144 21.20 -12.98 44.93
C ASN A 144 22.45 -12.09 45.13
N VAL A 145 23.31 -12.00 44.13
CA VAL A 145 24.52 -11.19 44.12
C VAL A 145 24.50 -10.19 42.97
N GLU A 146 24.79 -8.93 43.28
CA GLU A 146 24.85 -7.85 42.30
C GLU A 146 26.28 -7.63 41.78
N LEU A 147 26.38 -7.17 40.53
CA LEU A 147 27.63 -6.69 39.96
C LEU A 147 28.14 -5.45 40.69
N GLU A 148 29.39 -5.50 41.12
CA GLU A 148 30.08 -4.33 41.66
C GLU A 148 31.02 -3.73 40.62
N VAL A 149 30.82 -2.45 40.25
CA VAL A 149 31.70 -1.72 39.35
C VAL A 149 32.51 -0.69 40.14
N ILE A 150 33.82 -0.93 40.26
CA ILE A 150 34.75 -0.16 41.10
C ILE A 150 35.90 0.40 40.25
N ASN A 151 36.66 1.36 40.77
CA ASN A 151 37.74 2.01 40.03
C ASN A 151 39.05 1.99 40.83
N ASN A 152 40.15 1.55 40.22
CA ASN A 152 41.43 1.48 40.92
C ASN A 152 42.04 2.85 41.26
N MET A 153 41.58 3.92 40.60
CA MET A 153 41.96 5.28 40.98
C MET A 153 41.60 5.61 42.43
N ASP A 154 40.59 4.94 43.01
CA ASP A 154 40.16 5.16 44.40
C ASP A 154 41.28 4.93 45.43
N TRP A 155 42.25 4.05 45.15
CA TRP A 155 43.40 3.81 46.03
C TRP A 155 44.71 4.43 45.53
N TYR A 156 44.82 4.79 44.25
CA TYR A 156 46.04 5.41 43.72
C TYR A 156 46.05 6.95 43.81
N LYS A 157 44.89 7.62 43.79
CA LYS A 157 44.81 9.09 43.74
C LYS A 157 45.53 9.81 44.89
N ASP A 158 45.51 9.20 46.09
CA ASP A 158 46.13 9.75 47.31
C ASP A 158 47.45 9.04 47.67
N MET A 159 47.95 8.13 46.82
CA MET A 159 49.16 7.36 47.07
C MET A 159 50.42 8.16 46.74
N SER A 160 51.30 8.35 47.71
CA SER A 160 52.60 8.97 47.43
C SER A 160 53.55 8.02 46.69
N MET A 161 54.53 8.56 45.96
CA MET A 161 55.58 7.74 45.34
C MET A 161 56.34 6.91 46.39
N ILE A 162 56.49 7.42 47.62
CA ILE A 162 57.11 6.67 48.73
C ILE A 162 56.25 5.48 49.13
N ASP A 163 54.92 5.64 49.23
CA ASP A 163 54.01 4.53 49.54
C ASP A 163 54.02 3.46 48.44
N TYR A 164 54.07 3.89 47.17
CA TYR A 164 54.23 3.01 46.03
C TYR A 164 55.57 2.24 46.04
N LEU A 165 56.69 2.89 46.40
CA LEU A 165 57.96 2.18 46.53
C LEU A 165 57.96 1.21 47.73
N ARG A 166 57.24 1.52 48.80
CA ARG A 166 57.10 0.63 49.97
C ARG A 166 56.25 -0.61 49.64
N LEU A 167 55.14 -0.45 48.90
CA LEU A 167 54.33 -1.60 48.47
C LEU A 167 55.09 -2.48 47.47
N SER A 168 55.95 -1.88 46.65
CA SER A 168 56.64 -2.61 45.58
C SER A 168 57.78 -3.50 46.08
N LYS A 169 58.24 -3.33 47.34
CA LYS A 169 59.28 -4.15 48.00
C LYS A 169 59.05 -5.67 47.93
N LYS A 170 57.80 -6.14 47.73
CA LYS A 170 57.47 -7.57 47.63
C LYS A 170 57.58 -8.13 46.21
N PHE A 171 57.71 -7.28 45.19
CA PHE A 171 58.02 -7.72 43.83
C PHE A 171 59.53 -7.95 43.69
N ARG A 172 59.90 -9.01 42.99
CA ARG A 172 61.30 -9.31 42.69
C ARG A 172 61.53 -9.03 41.22
N VAL A 173 62.48 -8.15 40.91
CA VAL A 173 62.77 -7.74 39.52
C VAL A 173 63.04 -8.96 38.63
N GLY A 174 63.82 -9.94 39.09
CA GLY A 174 64.09 -11.16 38.30
C GLY A 174 62.85 -12.03 38.00
N GLU A 175 61.77 -11.92 38.78
CA GLU A 175 60.48 -12.55 38.46
C GLU A 175 59.68 -11.71 37.46
N MET A 176 59.67 -10.39 37.66
CA MET A 176 59.01 -9.44 36.77
C MET A 176 59.54 -9.51 35.34
N MET A 177 60.85 -9.70 35.18
CA MET A 177 61.52 -9.86 33.88
C MET A 177 61.14 -11.15 33.15
N ARG A 178 60.54 -12.14 33.83
CA ARG A 178 60.09 -13.40 33.22
C ARG A 178 58.69 -13.32 32.61
N LEU A 179 57.99 -12.20 32.78
CA LEU A 179 56.72 -11.97 32.11
C LEU A 179 56.95 -12.01 30.59
N GLY A 180 56.20 -12.85 29.86
CA GLY A 180 56.42 -13.08 28.42
C GLY A 180 56.55 -11.78 27.62
N ALA A 181 55.61 -10.85 27.80
CA ALA A 181 55.62 -9.56 27.11
C ALA A 181 56.83 -8.67 27.40
N ILE A 182 57.41 -8.77 28.60
CA ILE A 182 58.63 -8.02 28.95
C ILE A 182 59.83 -8.69 28.31
N LYS A 183 59.90 -10.03 28.38
CA LYS A 183 60.97 -10.81 27.77
C LYS A 183 61.04 -10.55 26.26
N ASP A 184 59.91 -10.62 25.56
CA ASP A 184 59.84 -10.44 24.11
C ASP A 184 60.34 -9.05 23.68
N ARG A 185 59.97 -7.98 24.42
CA ARG A 185 60.42 -6.61 24.12
C ARG A 185 61.89 -6.34 24.39
N LEU A 186 62.48 -7.08 25.34
CA LEU A 186 63.90 -7.01 25.63
C LEU A 186 64.72 -7.76 24.59
N ASP A 187 64.21 -8.91 24.12
CA ASP A 187 64.85 -9.72 23.07
C ASP A 187 64.85 -8.98 21.71
N ASP A 188 63.80 -8.23 21.38
CA ASP A 188 63.65 -7.48 20.11
C ASP A 188 64.37 -6.11 20.09
N ASN A 189 65.17 -5.74 21.10
CA ASN A 189 65.88 -4.45 21.23
C ASN A 189 65.00 -3.18 21.23
N PHE A 190 63.68 -3.29 21.35
CA PHE A 190 62.80 -2.11 21.51
C PHE A 190 62.90 -1.49 22.92
N GLY A 191 63.26 -2.29 23.92
CA GLY A 191 63.26 -1.88 25.31
C GLY A 191 61.85 -1.70 25.89
N ILE A 192 61.79 -1.47 27.19
CA ILE A 192 60.57 -1.18 27.93
C ILE A 192 60.82 -0.01 28.89
N SER A 193 59.89 0.94 28.95
CA SER A 193 59.99 2.05 29.91
C SER A 193 59.74 1.56 31.33
N PHE A 194 60.24 2.29 32.33
CA PHE A 194 59.93 1.99 33.74
C PHE A 194 58.41 2.07 33.99
N THR A 195 57.72 2.96 33.27
CA THR A 195 56.27 3.12 33.30
C THR A 195 55.56 1.81 32.96
N GLU A 196 55.73 1.27 31.75
CA GLU A 196 55.08 0.01 31.37
C GLU A 196 55.59 -1.19 32.17
N PHE A 197 56.87 -1.19 32.58
CA PHE A 197 57.43 -2.23 33.45
C PHE A 197 56.72 -2.28 34.81
N ALA A 198 56.36 -1.11 35.36
CA ALA A 198 55.66 -0.96 36.63
C ALA A 198 54.19 -1.42 36.58
N TYR A 199 53.57 -1.48 35.39
CA TYR A 199 52.16 -1.86 35.21
C TYR A 199 51.77 -3.13 35.98
N GLN A 200 52.59 -4.18 35.89
CA GLN A 200 52.34 -5.47 36.55
C GLN A 200 52.21 -5.35 38.08
N THR A 201 52.89 -4.37 38.68
CA THR A 201 52.85 -4.14 40.13
C THR A 201 51.54 -3.47 40.54
N LEU A 202 51.00 -2.58 39.69
CA LEU A 202 49.72 -1.94 39.91
C LEU A 202 48.59 -2.99 39.84
N GLN A 203 48.51 -3.77 38.75
CA GLN A 203 47.47 -4.81 38.63
C GLN A 203 47.56 -5.87 39.75
N SER A 204 48.77 -6.22 40.18
CA SER A 204 48.98 -7.13 41.31
C SER A 204 48.54 -6.53 42.64
N TYR A 205 48.76 -5.22 42.83
CA TYR A 205 48.31 -4.49 44.01
C TYR A 205 46.79 -4.33 44.03
N ASP A 206 46.16 -4.11 42.87
CA ASP A 206 44.71 -4.09 42.72
C ASP A 206 44.11 -5.41 43.21
N PHE A 207 44.65 -6.55 42.77
CA PHE A 207 44.21 -7.87 43.25
C PHE A 207 44.36 -7.99 44.78
N TYR A 208 45.47 -7.52 45.33
CA TYR A 208 45.68 -7.51 46.77
C TYR A 208 44.65 -6.63 47.51
N ILE A 209 44.37 -5.42 47.05
CA ILE A 209 43.36 -4.54 47.65
C ILE A 209 41.98 -5.19 47.63
N LEU A 210 41.57 -5.82 46.52
CA LEU A 210 40.29 -6.53 46.45
C LEU A 210 40.24 -7.75 47.37
N SER A 211 41.37 -8.43 47.57
CA SER A 211 41.48 -9.53 48.55
C SER A 211 41.27 -9.06 49.99
N GLN A 212 41.70 -7.84 50.32
CA GLN A 212 41.55 -7.27 51.67
C GLN A 212 40.18 -6.66 51.90
N THR A 213 39.63 -5.97 50.89
CA THR A 213 38.42 -5.13 51.04
C THR A 213 37.13 -5.85 50.63
N LYS A 214 37.20 -6.81 49.70
CA LYS A 214 36.03 -7.47 49.09
C LYS A 214 36.06 -9.00 49.21
N ASP A 215 37.04 -9.58 49.92
CA ASP A 215 37.27 -11.02 50.01
C ASP A 215 37.41 -11.67 48.61
N CYS A 216 38.01 -10.94 47.66
CA CYS A 216 38.20 -11.40 46.28
C CYS A 216 39.58 -12.04 46.11
N PHE A 217 39.62 -13.37 45.97
CA PHE A 217 40.84 -14.15 45.77
C PHE A 217 40.86 -14.86 44.41
N PHE A 218 39.99 -14.45 43.47
CA PHE A 218 39.88 -15.07 42.16
C PHE A 218 39.84 -14.02 41.04
N GLN A 219 40.71 -14.16 40.03
CA GLN A 219 40.76 -13.25 38.87
C GLN A 219 40.38 -14.00 37.58
N ILE A 220 39.60 -13.35 36.72
CA ILE A 220 39.32 -13.82 35.36
C ILE A 220 39.83 -12.79 34.34
N GLY A 221 40.45 -13.24 33.26
CA GLY A 221 40.98 -12.38 32.20
C GLY A 221 41.18 -13.13 30.88
N GLY A 222 41.71 -12.45 29.87
CA GLY A 222 42.15 -13.12 28.62
C GLY A 222 43.42 -13.95 28.82
N SER A 223 43.76 -14.81 27.87
CA SER A 223 44.98 -15.64 27.93
C SER A 223 46.28 -14.83 27.91
N ASP A 224 46.25 -13.60 27.44
CA ASP A 224 47.34 -12.62 27.54
C ASP A 224 47.57 -12.09 28.98
N GLN A 225 46.61 -12.27 29.89
CA GLN A 225 46.70 -11.79 31.28
C GLN A 225 47.31 -12.81 32.27
N LEU A 226 47.63 -14.03 31.82
CA LEU A 226 48.12 -15.11 32.70
C LEU A 226 49.34 -14.67 33.54
N GLY A 227 50.25 -13.92 32.91
CA GLY A 227 51.44 -13.41 33.57
C GLY A 227 51.12 -12.44 34.71
N HIS A 228 50.15 -11.54 34.52
CA HIS A 228 49.70 -10.61 35.55
C HIS A 228 48.91 -11.31 36.66
N ILE A 229 48.11 -12.32 36.33
CA ILE A 229 47.43 -13.18 37.32
C ILE A 229 48.46 -13.88 38.22
N ASN A 230 49.54 -14.43 37.64
CA ASN A 230 50.64 -15.05 38.38
C ASN A 230 51.36 -14.05 39.28
N SER A 231 51.66 -12.84 38.80
CA SER A 231 52.25 -11.77 39.61
C SER A 231 51.36 -11.39 40.80
N GLY A 232 50.05 -11.25 40.58
CA GLY A 232 49.07 -10.97 41.62
C GLY A 232 48.96 -12.11 42.65
N TYR A 233 48.95 -13.36 42.20
CA TYR A 233 48.99 -14.54 43.07
C TYR A 233 50.21 -14.56 43.98
N ASN A 234 51.40 -14.36 43.42
CA ASN A 234 52.64 -14.34 44.19
C ASN A 234 52.67 -13.17 45.17
N TYR A 235 52.15 -12.00 44.77
CA TYR A 235 52.07 -10.83 45.63
C TYR A 235 51.12 -11.06 46.82
N ILE A 236 49.90 -11.54 46.59
CA ILE A 236 48.95 -11.88 47.65
C ILE A 236 49.52 -12.93 48.60
N LYS A 237 50.16 -13.99 48.07
CA LYS A 237 50.82 -15.03 48.87
C LYS A 237 51.94 -14.46 49.74
N ARG A 238 52.71 -13.48 49.25
CA ARG A 238 53.78 -12.80 50.01
C ARG A 238 53.25 -11.88 51.10
N CYS A 239 52.15 -11.18 50.82
CA CYS A 239 51.56 -10.20 51.73
C CYS A 239 50.70 -10.87 52.82
N THR A 240 49.92 -11.89 52.47
CA THR A 240 48.86 -12.44 53.34
C THR A 240 49.06 -13.89 53.75
N LYS A 241 49.98 -14.62 53.10
CA LYS A 241 50.13 -16.09 53.18
C LYS A 241 48.93 -16.90 52.70
N LYS A 242 47.84 -16.25 52.24
CA LYS A 242 46.70 -16.91 51.62
C LYS A 242 47.00 -17.26 50.16
N LEU A 243 46.33 -18.30 49.68
CA LEU A 243 46.32 -18.64 48.27
C LEU A 243 45.23 -17.82 47.56
N SER A 244 45.47 -17.48 46.31
CA SER A 244 44.48 -16.98 45.37
C SER A 244 44.51 -17.83 44.11
N GLY A 245 43.67 -17.52 43.14
CA GLY A 245 43.73 -18.17 41.84
C GLY A 245 43.20 -17.29 40.74
N GLY A 246 43.26 -17.80 39.52
CA GLY A 246 42.59 -17.19 38.40
C GLY A 246 42.57 -18.09 37.18
N VAL A 247 41.65 -17.78 36.28
CA VAL A 247 41.47 -18.48 35.00
C VAL A 247 41.54 -17.49 33.86
N CYS A 248 42.12 -17.95 32.77
CA CYS A 248 42.21 -17.21 31.53
C CYS A 248 41.25 -17.81 30.51
N LEU A 249 40.44 -16.94 29.93
CA LEU A 249 39.59 -17.25 28.78
C LEU A 249 40.42 -17.17 27.49
N PRO A 250 40.09 -17.94 26.43
CA PRO A 250 40.78 -17.85 25.15
C PRO A 250 40.65 -16.46 24.53
N LEU A 251 41.58 -16.07 23.67
CA LEU A 251 41.40 -14.86 22.89
C LEU A 251 40.45 -15.16 21.73
N LEU A 252 39.41 -14.34 21.55
CA LEU A 252 38.58 -14.42 20.35
C LEU A 252 39.44 -14.00 19.16
N THR A 253 39.62 -14.88 18.17
CA THR A 253 40.40 -14.62 16.96
C THR A 253 39.57 -14.77 15.69
N ASP A 254 39.93 -14.03 14.64
CA ASP A 254 39.40 -14.24 13.29
C ASP A 254 40.02 -15.49 12.63
N ALA A 255 39.59 -15.83 11.42
CA ALA A 255 40.10 -16.97 10.66
C ALA A 255 41.61 -16.86 10.32
N SER A 256 42.18 -15.66 10.38
CA SER A 256 43.62 -15.40 10.20
C SER A 256 44.40 -15.43 11.52
N GLY A 257 43.72 -15.65 12.66
CA GLY A 257 44.33 -15.66 13.99
C GLY A 257 44.45 -14.28 14.65
N ASN A 258 43.97 -13.20 14.02
CA ASN A 258 44.00 -11.87 14.63
C ASN A 258 42.93 -11.74 15.70
N LYS A 259 43.20 -11.05 16.80
CA LYS A 259 42.18 -10.77 17.85
C LYS A 259 40.94 -10.10 17.24
N LEU A 260 39.76 -10.71 17.41
CA LEU A 260 38.44 -10.16 17.09
C LEU A 260 38.23 -8.88 17.91
N GLY A 261 38.42 -7.76 17.22
CA GLY A 261 38.73 -6.45 17.80
C GLY A 261 39.57 -5.63 16.82
N LYS A 262 40.29 -6.30 15.91
CA LYS A 262 40.81 -5.74 14.66
C LYS A 262 40.22 -6.56 13.51
N SER A 263 38.98 -6.25 13.09
CA SER A 263 38.41 -6.96 11.94
C SER A 263 39.29 -6.80 10.70
N SER A 264 39.16 -7.72 9.75
CA SER A 264 39.85 -7.76 8.44
C SER A 264 39.63 -6.51 7.56
N ALA A 265 38.83 -5.54 8.02
CA ALA A 265 38.63 -4.22 7.40
C ALA A 265 39.08 -3.04 8.29
N GLY A 266 39.77 -3.27 9.40
CA GLY A 266 40.35 -2.22 10.25
C GLY A 266 39.42 -1.58 11.29
N HIS A 267 38.21 -2.13 11.51
CA HIS A 267 37.26 -1.58 12.50
C HIS A 267 36.97 -2.58 13.62
N SER A 268 37.15 -2.15 14.87
CA SER A 268 36.71 -2.91 16.06
C SER A 268 35.18 -2.98 16.10
N LEU A 269 34.62 -4.13 16.50
CA LEU A 269 33.19 -4.22 16.80
C LEU A 269 32.93 -3.60 18.17
N TRP A 270 32.64 -2.29 18.20
CA TRP A 270 32.41 -1.53 19.41
C TRP A 270 31.04 -1.86 20.02
N LEU A 271 30.92 -1.71 21.34
CA LEU A 271 29.64 -1.88 22.04
C LEU A 271 28.79 -0.59 22.07
N ASP A 272 29.41 0.55 21.75
CA ASP A 272 28.74 1.85 21.63
C ASP A 272 28.00 1.95 20.29
N SER A 273 26.72 2.35 20.34
CA SER A 273 25.83 2.42 19.19
C SER A 273 26.19 3.49 18.15
N GLU A 274 26.97 4.51 18.52
CA GLU A 274 27.45 5.54 17.61
C GLU A 274 28.74 5.09 16.88
N LYS A 275 29.53 4.19 17.48
CA LYS A 275 30.72 3.60 16.84
C LYS A 275 30.42 2.35 16.02
N THR A 276 29.47 1.54 16.47
CA THR A 276 29.00 0.35 15.75
C THR A 276 27.49 0.31 15.93
N SER A 277 26.76 0.54 14.83
CA SER A 277 25.30 0.60 14.88
C SER A 277 24.71 -0.73 15.33
N PRO A 278 23.51 -0.74 15.98
CA PRO A 278 22.85 -1.98 16.37
C PRO A 278 22.67 -2.94 15.18
N TYR A 279 22.44 -2.41 13.98
CA TYR A 279 22.39 -3.20 12.75
C TYR A 279 23.74 -3.85 12.40
N ALA A 280 24.83 -3.08 12.39
CA ALA A 280 26.16 -3.62 12.10
C ALA A 280 26.59 -4.66 13.16
N PHE A 281 26.26 -4.40 14.42
CA PHE A 281 26.48 -5.32 15.53
C PHE A 281 25.72 -6.64 15.35
N TYR A 282 24.41 -6.57 15.06
CA TYR A 282 23.58 -7.73 14.76
C TYR A 282 24.07 -8.51 13.53
N GLN A 283 24.40 -7.80 12.44
CA GLN A 283 24.84 -8.40 11.19
C GLN A 283 26.19 -9.11 11.30
N PHE A 284 27.08 -8.63 12.17
CA PHE A 284 28.33 -9.33 12.45
C PHE A 284 28.08 -10.78 12.88
N PHE A 285 27.13 -11.01 13.80
CA PHE A 285 26.78 -12.36 14.25
C PHE A 285 26.02 -13.16 13.19
N MET A 286 25.12 -12.52 12.45
CA MET A 286 24.38 -13.16 11.35
C MET A 286 25.30 -13.67 10.22
N GLN A 287 26.46 -13.05 10.03
CA GLN A 287 27.42 -13.37 8.97
C GLN A 287 28.54 -14.33 9.40
N LEU A 288 28.47 -14.87 10.62
CA LEU A 288 29.44 -15.88 11.07
C LEU A 288 29.27 -17.19 10.29
N HIS A 289 30.39 -17.81 9.93
CA HIS A 289 30.41 -19.19 9.48
C HIS A 289 29.85 -20.12 10.55
N ASP A 290 29.19 -21.21 10.15
CA ASP A 290 28.50 -22.14 11.06
C ASP A 290 29.40 -22.67 12.18
N ASP A 291 30.64 -23.05 11.85
CA ASP A 291 31.64 -23.56 12.81
C ASP A 291 32.09 -22.48 13.81
N ILE A 292 32.13 -21.22 13.39
CA ILE A 292 32.44 -20.08 14.26
C ILE A 292 31.21 -19.71 15.10
N ALA A 293 30.00 -19.78 14.54
CA ALA A 293 28.76 -19.45 15.23
C ALA A 293 28.53 -20.35 16.45
N GLU A 294 28.75 -21.66 16.32
CA GLU A 294 28.66 -22.59 17.45
C GLU A 294 29.67 -22.27 18.57
N LYS A 295 30.94 -21.99 18.20
CA LYS A 295 31.98 -21.59 19.16
C LYS A 295 31.65 -20.27 19.84
N MET A 296 31.15 -19.29 19.09
CA MET A 296 30.75 -17.99 19.62
C MET A 296 29.53 -18.10 20.54
N LEU A 297 28.60 -19.01 20.25
CA LEU A 297 27.45 -19.28 21.11
C LEU A 297 27.90 -19.84 22.47
N LEU A 298 28.80 -20.82 22.49
CA LEU A 298 29.40 -21.35 23.73
C LEU A 298 30.15 -20.26 24.52
N SER A 299 30.85 -19.38 23.80
CA SER A 299 31.67 -18.31 24.36
C SER A 299 30.84 -17.19 24.97
N LEU A 300 29.86 -16.66 24.25
CA LEU A 300 29.21 -15.40 24.57
C LEU A 300 27.84 -15.55 25.23
N SER A 301 27.07 -16.61 24.94
CA SER A 301 25.70 -16.76 25.46
C SER A 301 25.68 -16.85 26.98
N LEU A 302 24.67 -16.24 27.60
CA LEU A 302 24.37 -16.32 29.03
C LEU A 302 23.32 -17.41 29.35
N ASN A 303 22.95 -18.24 28.38
CA ASN A 303 22.13 -19.43 28.59
C ASN A 303 22.94 -20.54 29.26
N ASP A 304 22.24 -21.46 29.94
CA ASP A 304 22.85 -22.69 30.47
C ASP A 304 23.34 -23.59 29.33
N ILE A 305 24.22 -24.53 29.69
CA ILE A 305 24.91 -25.36 28.71
C ILE A 305 23.96 -26.30 27.95
N ASP A 306 22.87 -26.73 28.57
CA ASP A 306 21.92 -27.66 27.96
C ASP A 306 21.05 -26.94 26.94
N ARG A 307 20.61 -25.71 27.23
CA ARG A 307 19.95 -24.84 26.25
C ARG A 307 20.83 -24.53 25.04
N ILE A 308 22.13 -24.29 25.26
CA ILE A 308 23.07 -24.05 24.16
C ILE A 308 23.24 -25.29 23.28
N LYS A 309 23.35 -26.49 23.88
CA LYS A 309 23.38 -27.75 23.12
C LYS A 309 22.13 -27.95 22.27
N GLU A 310 20.95 -27.64 22.81
CA GLU A 310 19.68 -27.70 22.06
C GLU A 310 19.69 -26.76 20.84
N ILE A 311 20.17 -25.52 21.00
CA ILE A 311 20.30 -24.56 19.90
C ILE A 311 21.29 -25.07 18.84
N ILE A 312 22.44 -25.60 19.26
CA ILE A 312 23.46 -26.17 18.37
C ILE A 312 22.89 -27.39 17.62
N GLU A 313 22.19 -28.28 18.30
CA GLU A 313 21.54 -29.44 17.68
C GLU A 313 20.51 -29.02 16.64
N ASN A 314 19.66 -28.04 16.97
CA ASN A 314 18.68 -27.48 16.03
C ASN A 314 19.35 -26.81 14.82
N HIS A 315 20.45 -26.08 15.04
CA HIS A 315 21.24 -25.46 13.97
C HIS A 315 21.83 -26.51 13.03
N ARG A 316 22.47 -27.56 13.57
CA ARG A 316 23.04 -28.66 12.76
C ARG A 316 21.97 -29.41 11.97
N ASN A 317 20.78 -29.56 12.53
CA ASN A 317 19.63 -30.15 11.84
C ASN A 317 19.00 -29.22 10.79
N ASN A 318 19.35 -27.92 10.78
CA ASN A 318 18.74 -26.89 9.91
C ASN A 318 19.76 -25.81 9.45
N LEU A 319 20.91 -26.20 8.88
CA LEU A 319 22.00 -25.25 8.54
C LEU A 319 21.54 -24.05 7.70
N GLY A 320 20.61 -24.25 6.75
CA GLY A 320 20.04 -23.17 5.93
C GLY A 320 19.12 -22.18 6.65
N LYS A 321 18.77 -22.41 7.93
CA LYS A 321 17.96 -21.50 8.75
C LYS A 321 18.80 -20.58 9.64
N TYR A 322 20.13 -20.77 9.71
CA TYR A 322 21.04 -19.93 10.50
C TYR A 322 20.64 -19.82 11.99
N VAL A 323 20.14 -20.91 12.59
CA VAL A 323 19.59 -20.91 13.95
C VAL A 323 20.60 -20.44 15.00
N ALA A 324 21.86 -20.90 14.94
CA ALA A 324 22.90 -20.49 15.88
C ALA A 324 23.24 -19.01 15.73
N GLN A 325 23.42 -18.54 14.49
CA GLN A 325 23.71 -17.13 14.19
C GLN A 325 22.57 -16.22 14.66
N GLN A 326 21.32 -16.59 14.36
CA GLN A 326 20.15 -15.81 14.76
C GLN A 326 20.02 -15.75 16.29
N SER A 327 20.12 -16.88 16.98
CA SER A 327 20.06 -16.91 18.45
C SER A 327 21.13 -16.04 19.08
N LEU A 328 22.37 -16.14 18.57
CA LEU A 328 23.49 -15.36 19.07
C LEU A 328 23.34 -13.87 18.77
N ALA A 329 22.93 -13.51 17.55
CA ALA A 329 22.72 -12.14 17.13
C ALA A 329 21.64 -11.45 17.97
N GLU A 330 20.51 -12.12 18.18
CA GLU A 330 19.42 -11.63 19.02
C GLU A 330 19.85 -11.43 20.48
N GLU A 331 20.44 -12.46 21.10
CA GLU A 331 20.87 -12.40 22.50
C GLU A 331 21.93 -11.31 22.73
N MET A 332 22.96 -11.24 21.88
CA MET A 332 24.02 -10.24 22.04
C MET A 332 23.53 -8.83 21.76
N THR A 333 22.62 -8.65 20.81
CA THR A 333 22.08 -7.32 20.47
C THR A 333 21.15 -6.80 21.57
N ILE A 334 20.32 -7.66 22.18
CA ILE A 334 19.54 -7.29 23.38
C ILE A 334 20.49 -6.94 24.52
N LEU A 335 21.51 -7.77 24.77
CA LEU A 335 22.46 -7.56 25.85
C LEU A 335 23.16 -6.20 25.73
N VAL A 336 23.61 -5.80 24.54
CA VAL A 336 24.39 -4.57 24.33
C VAL A 336 23.52 -3.34 24.05
N HIS A 337 22.49 -3.47 23.21
CA HIS A 337 21.69 -2.36 22.70
C HIS A 337 20.23 -2.37 23.17
N GLY A 338 19.81 -3.37 23.95
CA GLY A 338 18.44 -3.52 24.44
C GLY A 338 17.44 -3.97 23.37
N GLU A 339 16.19 -4.19 23.77
CA GLU A 339 15.09 -4.61 22.90
C GLU A 339 14.88 -3.65 21.72
N ASN A 340 14.94 -2.34 21.97
CA ASN A 340 14.82 -1.32 20.92
C ASN A 340 15.96 -1.41 19.89
N GLY A 341 17.17 -1.75 20.34
CA GLY A 341 18.32 -1.94 19.47
C GLY A 341 18.16 -3.17 18.57
N LEU A 342 17.63 -4.27 19.12
CA LEU A 342 17.33 -5.48 18.35
C LEU A 342 16.21 -5.25 17.33
N ASP A 343 15.11 -4.63 17.74
CA ASP A 343 14.00 -4.31 16.84
C ASP A 343 14.47 -3.46 15.65
N LEU A 344 15.27 -2.43 15.93
CA LEU A 344 15.87 -1.60 14.89
C LEU A 344 16.76 -2.42 13.95
N ALA A 345 17.63 -3.28 14.48
CA ALA A 345 18.51 -4.14 13.68
C ALA A 345 17.75 -5.12 12.78
N LYS A 346 16.67 -5.73 13.29
CA LYS A 346 15.78 -6.63 12.55
C LYS A 346 15.03 -5.90 11.44
N ARG A 347 14.45 -4.73 11.73
CA ARG A 347 13.79 -3.88 10.71
C ARG A 347 14.75 -3.52 9.58
N CYS A 348 15.98 -3.14 9.90
CA CYS A 348 17.00 -2.79 8.90
C CYS A 348 17.41 -3.99 8.03
N SER A 349 17.59 -5.15 8.66
CA SER A 349 17.91 -6.39 7.95
C SER A 349 16.78 -6.76 6.97
N ASN A 350 15.51 -6.61 7.37
CA ASN A 350 14.36 -6.85 6.51
C ASN A 350 14.29 -5.87 5.33
N ILE A 351 14.58 -4.58 5.56
CA ILE A 351 14.63 -3.55 4.51
C ILE A 351 15.65 -3.91 3.43
N LEU A 352 16.88 -4.24 3.84
CA LEU A 352 18.00 -4.43 2.92
C LEU A 352 17.92 -5.75 2.16
N PHE A 353 17.65 -6.84 2.87
CA PHE A 353 17.74 -8.19 2.30
C PHE A 353 16.40 -8.71 1.81
N ARG A 354 15.28 -8.31 2.41
CA ARG A 354 13.94 -8.76 2.01
C ARG A 354 13.17 -7.74 1.16
N GLY A 355 13.71 -6.54 0.99
CA GLY A 355 13.14 -5.51 0.12
C GLY A 355 11.77 -5.01 0.57
N ASN A 356 11.39 -5.23 1.83
CA ASN A 356 10.13 -4.73 2.38
C ASN A 356 10.27 -3.24 2.69
N ILE A 357 10.10 -2.42 1.66
CA ILE A 357 10.26 -0.96 1.72
C ILE A 357 9.31 -0.32 2.74
N SER A 358 8.20 -1.00 3.06
CA SER A 358 7.24 -0.51 4.06
C SER A 358 7.86 -0.27 5.44
N ASP A 359 8.91 -1.02 5.81
CA ASP A 359 9.62 -0.83 7.08
C ASP A 359 10.47 0.44 7.10
N VAL A 360 10.90 0.96 5.93
CA VAL A 360 11.76 2.14 5.83
C VAL A 360 11.03 3.43 6.17
N ASP A 361 9.74 3.51 5.86
CA ASP A 361 8.91 4.68 6.15
C ASP A 361 8.85 5.00 7.66
N TYR A 362 9.30 4.05 8.52
CA TYR A 362 9.32 4.17 9.97
C TYR A 362 10.72 4.40 10.57
N ILE A 363 11.76 4.56 9.76
CA ILE A 363 13.12 4.85 10.22
C ILE A 363 13.43 6.32 9.97
N SER A 364 13.82 7.05 11.01
CA SER A 364 14.22 8.46 10.92
C SER A 364 15.51 8.62 10.10
N GLU A 365 15.73 9.81 9.53
CA GLU A 365 16.99 10.14 8.83
C GLU A 365 18.21 9.92 9.73
N THR A 366 18.10 10.32 11.01
CA THR A 366 19.14 10.09 12.02
C THR A 366 19.38 8.61 12.30
N GLU A 367 18.32 7.79 12.32
CA GLU A 367 18.50 6.35 12.46
C GLU A 367 19.17 5.78 11.22
N LEU A 368 18.74 6.15 10.01
CA LEU A 368 19.39 5.69 8.76
C LEU A 368 20.87 6.06 8.72
N GLU A 369 21.23 7.30 9.08
CA GLU A 369 22.63 7.72 9.18
C GLU A 369 23.39 6.93 10.24
N LYS A 370 22.82 6.68 11.43
CA LYS A 370 23.45 5.84 12.45
C LYS A 370 23.63 4.41 12.00
N LEU A 371 22.66 3.87 11.27
CA LEU A 371 22.63 2.47 10.85
C LEU A 371 23.63 2.18 9.74
N PHE A 372 23.71 3.07 8.75
CA PHE A 372 24.50 2.90 7.54
C PHE A 372 25.76 3.76 7.49
N GLY A 373 25.98 4.66 8.45
CA GLY A 373 26.97 5.74 8.43
C GLY A 373 28.29 5.45 7.69
N PRO A 374 29.03 4.37 8.03
CA PRO A 374 30.30 4.04 7.36
C PRO A 374 30.15 3.66 5.88
N SER A 375 28.99 3.13 5.49
CA SER A 375 28.62 2.77 4.12
C SER A 375 27.84 3.89 3.41
N SER A 376 27.59 5.01 4.08
CA SER A 376 26.93 6.18 3.51
C SER A 376 27.95 7.13 2.88
N PHE A 377 27.60 7.75 1.75
CA PHE A 377 28.44 8.75 1.10
C PHE A 377 27.55 9.92 0.65
N LYS A 378 28.04 11.14 0.85
CA LYS A 378 27.34 12.36 0.44
C LYS A 378 27.67 12.67 -1.01
N ILE A 379 26.66 12.73 -1.86
CA ILE A 379 26.80 13.11 -3.27
C ILE A 379 26.08 14.42 -3.49
N SER A 380 26.78 15.40 -4.06
CA SER A 380 26.14 16.63 -4.50
C SER A 380 25.21 16.35 -5.68
N LYS A 381 24.00 16.92 -5.64
CA LYS A 381 23.08 16.88 -6.79
C LYS A 381 23.70 17.48 -8.06
N SER A 382 24.68 18.38 -7.94
CA SER A 382 25.37 18.97 -9.09
C SER A 382 26.44 18.07 -9.71
N SER A 383 26.94 17.05 -9.00
CA SER A 383 28.05 16.19 -9.46
C SER A 383 27.60 14.91 -10.17
N THR A 384 26.30 14.59 -10.14
CA THR A 384 25.74 13.39 -10.78
C THR A 384 24.55 13.77 -11.68
N LEU A 385 24.76 13.69 -12.99
CA LEU A 385 23.75 14.02 -14.01
C LEU A 385 22.92 12.81 -14.42
N THR A 386 23.43 11.59 -14.20
CA THR A 386 22.75 10.34 -14.59
C THR A 386 22.79 9.31 -13.45
N TYR A 387 21.82 8.40 -13.44
CA TYR A 387 21.84 7.27 -12.50
C TYR A 387 23.05 6.33 -12.71
N GLY A 388 23.62 6.30 -13.92
CA GLY A 388 24.85 5.55 -14.20
C GLY A 388 26.08 6.17 -13.55
N GLN A 389 26.15 7.50 -13.52
CA GLN A 389 27.17 8.23 -12.75
C GLN A 389 26.97 8.04 -11.25
N LEU A 390 25.72 8.09 -10.78
CA LEU A 390 25.38 7.76 -9.39
C LEU A 390 25.86 6.35 -9.04
N ALA A 391 25.48 5.34 -9.81
CA ALA A 391 25.91 3.95 -9.61
C ALA A 391 27.44 3.81 -9.59
N SER A 392 28.13 4.48 -10.50
CA SER A 392 29.60 4.48 -10.55
C SER A 392 30.22 5.12 -9.31
N SER A 393 29.61 6.15 -8.74
CA SER A 393 30.10 6.80 -7.50
C SER A 393 29.86 5.99 -6.22
N THR A 394 29.02 4.95 -6.28
CA THR A 394 28.70 4.10 -5.11
C THR A 394 29.61 2.87 -4.99
N ARG A 395 30.59 2.70 -5.88
CA ARG A 395 31.36 1.45 -6.04
C ARG A 395 32.84 1.73 -6.30
N ASN A 396 33.68 0.75 -5.95
CA ASN A 396 35.13 0.79 -6.16
C ASN A 396 35.62 -0.17 -7.27
N ASP A 397 34.70 -0.87 -7.96
CA ASP A 397 35.07 -1.78 -9.05
C ASP A 397 35.25 -1.06 -10.38
N LYS A 398 36.02 -1.65 -11.31
CA LYS A 398 36.27 -1.08 -12.66
C LYS A 398 35.04 -1.17 -13.60
N ILE A 399 33.91 -1.69 -13.13
CA ILE A 399 32.70 -1.87 -13.93
C ILE A 399 31.95 -0.53 -13.95
N LYS A 400 31.70 0.02 -15.14
CA LYS A 400 30.92 1.26 -15.27
C LYS A 400 29.52 1.04 -14.71
N GLY A 401 29.06 1.90 -13.81
CA GLY A 401 27.73 1.79 -13.19
C GLY A 401 26.60 1.74 -14.23
N GLU A 402 26.79 2.40 -15.37
CA GLU A 402 25.92 2.30 -16.55
C GLU A 402 25.68 0.85 -16.98
N GLN A 403 26.73 0.02 -17.07
CA GLN A 403 26.61 -1.39 -17.49
C GLN A 403 25.82 -2.22 -16.48
N LEU A 404 25.96 -1.94 -15.18
CA LEU A 404 25.21 -2.63 -14.13
C LEU A 404 23.74 -2.26 -14.19
N MET A 405 23.42 -0.98 -14.45
CA MET A 405 22.04 -0.56 -14.65
C MET A 405 21.39 -1.27 -15.84
N THR A 406 22.08 -1.38 -16.98
CA THR A 406 21.53 -2.06 -18.16
C THR A 406 21.25 -3.55 -17.91
N LYS A 407 21.98 -4.17 -16.97
CA LYS A 407 21.80 -5.58 -16.58
C LYS A 407 20.80 -5.79 -15.43
N GLY A 408 20.18 -4.73 -14.91
CA GLY A 408 19.29 -4.81 -13.75
C GLY A 408 20.01 -5.09 -12.42
N ALA A 409 21.34 -4.98 -12.39
CA ALA A 409 22.18 -5.27 -11.22
C ALA A 409 22.35 -4.08 -10.26
N PHE A 410 21.65 -2.96 -10.51
CA PHE A 410 21.68 -1.77 -9.67
C PHE A 410 20.26 -1.35 -9.30
N LYS A 411 19.95 -1.31 -8.00
CA LYS A 411 18.64 -0.90 -7.47
C LYS A 411 18.78 0.41 -6.72
N ILE A 412 18.06 1.44 -7.16
CA ILE A 412 17.94 2.70 -6.43
C ILE A 412 16.64 2.66 -5.65
N THR A 413 16.75 2.62 -4.33
CA THR A 413 15.61 2.84 -3.45
C THR A 413 15.63 4.30 -3.02
N ILE A 414 14.72 5.11 -3.57
CA ILE A 414 14.56 6.49 -3.14
C ILE A 414 13.81 6.46 -1.81
N LEU A 415 14.55 6.64 -0.72
CA LEU A 415 13.95 6.94 0.57
C LEU A 415 13.34 8.33 0.43
N LYS A 416 12.02 8.39 0.41
CA LYS A 416 11.36 9.70 0.49
C LYS A 416 11.85 10.30 1.79
N PRO A 417 12.47 11.49 1.79
CA PRO A 417 12.62 12.22 3.03
C PRO A 417 11.22 12.30 3.60
N ILE A 418 11.11 12.04 4.91
CA ILE A 418 10.01 12.46 5.75
C ILE A 418 10.04 14.00 5.69
N PHE A 419 9.67 14.55 4.54
CA PHE A 419 9.18 15.88 4.38
C PHE A 419 7.86 15.84 5.13
N GLY A 420 7.94 16.16 6.43
CA GLY A 420 6.86 15.98 7.42
C GLY A 420 5.52 16.42 6.86
N GLU A 421 4.42 15.87 7.39
CA GLU A 421 3.06 15.95 6.81
C GLU A 421 2.63 17.31 6.22
N GLN A 422 3.19 18.43 6.66
CA GLN A 422 2.95 19.76 6.10
C GLN A 422 3.65 20.06 4.76
N VAL A 423 4.67 19.30 4.36
CA VAL A 423 5.54 19.59 3.22
C VAL A 423 5.04 18.91 1.93
N ASN A 424 4.20 17.88 2.02
CA ASN A 424 3.76 17.11 0.84
C ASN A 424 2.89 17.96 -0.11
N TYR A 425 1.82 18.62 0.38
CA TYR A 425 0.96 19.44 -0.48
C TYR A 425 1.65 20.74 -0.96
N LYS A 426 2.53 21.33 -0.13
CA LYS A 426 3.32 22.53 -0.51
C LYS A 426 4.27 22.23 -1.66
N ILE A 427 4.93 21.06 -1.67
CA ILE A 427 5.75 20.61 -2.80
C ILE A 427 4.87 20.40 -4.03
N PHE A 428 3.72 19.73 -3.91
CA PHE A 428 2.79 19.58 -5.04
C PHE A 428 2.32 20.92 -5.59
N ARG A 429 2.11 21.94 -4.75
CA ARG A 429 1.80 23.31 -5.18
C ARG A 429 2.97 24.02 -5.82
N LEU A 430 4.19 23.79 -5.34
CA LEU A 430 5.40 24.32 -5.99
C LEU A 430 5.61 23.69 -7.37
N LEU A 431 5.45 22.38 -7.49
CA LEU A 431 5.52 21.65 -8.75
C LEU A 431 4.40 22.09 -9.71
N SER A 432 3.17 22.26 -9.22
CA SER A 432 2.08 22.78 -10.02
C SER A 432 2.37 24.21 -10.49
N LEU A 433 2.97 25.06 -9.66
CA LEU A 433 3.39 26.42 -10.02
C LEU A 433 4.50 26.43 -11.09
N ILE A 434 5.48 25.53 -11.00
CA ILE A 434 6.50 25.33 -12.04
C ILE A 434 5.84 24.85 -13.34
N GLN A 435 4.94 23.86 -13.25
CA GLN A 435 4.19 23.34 -14.39
C GLN A 435 3.35 24.43 -15.06
N ARG A 436 2.67 25.30 -14.28
CA ARG A 436 1.91 26.47 -14.80
C ARG A 436 2.79 27.37 -15.67
N LYS A 437 4.05 27.61 -15.27
CA LYS A 437 5.01 28.39 -16.06
C LYS A 437 5.42 27.67 -17.36
N LEU A 438 5.44 26.34 -17.37
CA LEU A 438 5.84 25.52 -18.51
C LEU A 438 4.69 25.21 -19.49
N THR A 439 3.44 25.21 -19.03
CA THR A 439 2.24 24.97 -19.84
C THR A 439 1.72 26.22 -20.52
N PHE A 440 2.18 27.41 -20.08
CA PHE A 440 1.76 28.67 -20.64
C PHE A 440 2.01 28.72 -22.16
N LYS A 441 0.94 28.82 -22.94
CA LYS A 441 1.04 28.88 -24.40
C LYS A 441 -0.03 29.79 -24.97
N LYS A 442 0.41 30.82 -25.70
CA LYS A 442 -0.49 31.64 -26.50
C LYS A 442 -1.06 30.80 -27.65
N SER A 443 -2.39 30.75 -27.77
CA SER A 443 -3.08 30.20 -28.93
C SER A 443 -3.50 31.33 -29.85
N LYS A 444 -3.26 31.20 -31.17
CA LYS A 444 -3.80 32.15 -32.16
C LYS A 444 -5.32 32.00 -32.37
N ASN A 445 -5.92 30.90 -31.90
CA ASN A 445 -7.30 30.53 -32.21
C ASN A 445 -8.26 30.54 -31.02
N VAL A 446 -7.73 30.66 -29.80
CA VAL A 446 -8.51 30.67 -28.56
C VAL A 446 -8.02 31.85 -27.74
N SER A 447 -8.91 32.80 -27.42
CA SER A 447 -8.60 33.86 -26.48
C SER A 447 -8.83 33.37 -25.05
N ILE A 448 -8.02 33.85 -24.12
CA ILE A 448 -8.03 33.43 -22.72
C ILE A 448 -8.22 34.68 -21.86
N GLN A 449 -9.18 34.63 -20.95
CA GLN A 449 -9.51 35.71 -20.02
C GLN A 449 -9.78 35.16 -18.62
N ASN A 450 -9.52 35.93 -17.58
CA ASN A 450 -9.82 35.58 -16.20
C ASN A 450 -10.92 36.50 -15.70
N ASN A 451 -12.08 35.95 -15.36
CA ASN A 451 -13.23 36.70 -14.86
C ASN A 451 -13.74 36.07 -13.57
N ILE A 452 -14.46 36.84 -12.75
CA ILE A 452 -15.15 36.32 -11.56
C ILE A 452 -16.58 35.96 -11.95
N ILE A 453 -17.02 34.75 -11.60
CA ILE A 453 -18.39 34.24 -11.78
C ILE A 453 -18.78 33.56 -10.48
N GLY A 454 -19.95 33.88 -9.92
CA GLY A 454 -20.42 33.31 -8.65
C GLY A 454 -19.53 33.67 -7.44
N GLY A 455 -18.77 34.77 -7.53
CA GLY A 455 -17.75 35.14 -6.54
C GLY A 455 -16.44 34.35 -6.64
N VAL A 456 -16.29 33.46 -7.63
CA VAL A 456 -15.12 32.58 -7.79
C VAL A 456 -14.35 32.95 -9.07
N SER A 457 -13.02 32.89 -9.00
CA SER A 457 -12.16 33.11 -10.17
C SER A 457 -12.37 32.01 -11.21
N CYS A 458 -12.59 32.39 -12.46
CA CYS A 458 -12.76 31.48 -13.58
C CYS A 458 -11.81 31.87 -14.72
N ARG A 459 -11.08 30.89 -15.27
CA ARG A 459 -10.29 31.04 -16.50
C ARG A 459 -11.11 30.58 -17.70
N ILE A 460 -11.41 31.51 -18.59
CA ILE A 460 -12.35 31.32 -19.70
C ILE A 460 -11.59 31.25 -21.03
N TYR A 461 -11.83 30.18 -21.79
CA TYR A 461 -11.24 29.93 -23.11
C TYR A 461 -12.30 30.10 -24.19
N VAL A 462 -12.14 31.11 -25.06
CA VAL A 462 -13.12 31.44 -26.11
C VAL A 462 -12.50 31.14 -27.48
N PRO A 463 -13.03 30.16 -28.24
CA PRO A 463 -12.51 29.89 -29.57
C PRO A 463 -13.02 30.96 -30.56
N LYS A 464 -12.19 31.34 -31.53
CA LYS A 464 -12.55 32.34 -32.56
C LYS A 464 -13.84 32.01 -33.30
N LYS A 465 -14.12 30.72 -33.50
CA LYS A 465 -15.39 30.21 -34.01
C LYS A 465 -15.98 29.34 -32.92
N PHE A 466 -17.10 29.77 -32.33
CA PHE A 466 -17.84 28.98 -31.35
C PHE A 466 -19.27 28.73 -31.83
N ASN A 467 -19.82 27.57 -31.47
CA ASN A 467 -21.14 27.09 -31.89
C ASN A 467 -22.22 27.33 -30.81
N LYS A 468 -22.13 28.44 -30.08
CA LYS A 468 -22.99 28.78 -28.94
C LYS A 468 -23.06 27.70 -27.84
N SER A 469 -22.04 26.86 -27.70
CA SER A 469 -21.98 25.84 -26.64
C SER A 469 -20.90 26.15 -25.59
N ALA A 470 -21.13 25.70 -24.36
CA ALA A 470 -20.23 25.92 -23.23
C ALA A 470 -19.89 24.61 -22.49
N ILE A 471 -18.66 24.53 -22.01
CA ILE A 471 -18.17 23.46 -21.14
C ILE A 471 -17.68 24.11 -19.85
N ILE A 472 -18.34 23.83 -18.73
CA ILE A 472 -17.84 24.17 -17.40
C ILE A 472 -16.82 23.09 -17.03
N PHE A 473 -15.55 23.47 -16.89
CA PHE A 473 -14.45 22.57 -16.57
C PHE A 473 -14.05 22.74 -15.11
N ILE A 474 -13.90 21.64 -14.38
CA ILE A 474 -13.41 21.62 -13.00
C ILE A 474 -12.16 20.76 -12.95
N HIS A 475 -11.05 21.35 -12.51
CA HIS A 475 -9.76 20.68 -12.53
C HIS A 475 -9.58 19.67 -11.39
N GLY A 476 -8.79 18.64 -11.64
CA GLY A 476 -8.30 17.69 -10.63
C GLY A 476 -7.28 18.30 -9.67
N GLY A 477 -6.42 17.45 -9.09
CA GLY A 477 -5.39 17.87 -8.12
C GLY A 477 -5.72 17.51 -6.67
N GLY A 478 -6.62 16.54 -6.47
CA GLY A 478 -6.93 16.00 -5.15
C GLY A 478 -7.50 17.04 -4.19
N PHE A 479 -8.19 18.07 -4.70
CA PHE A 479 -8.71 19.21 -3.91
C PHE A 479 -7.65 20.08 -3.23
N ILE A 480 -6.35 19.78 -3.38
CA ILE A 480 -5.25 20.41 -2.62
C ILE A 480 -4.22 21.14 -3.49
N THR A 481 -4.21 20.90 -4.81
CA THR A 481 -3.26 21.48 -5.76
C THR A 481 -3.88 21.63 -7.16
N LEU A 482 -3.08 22.15 -8.09
CA LEU A 482 -3.43 22.57 -9.46
C LEU A 482 -4.38 23.77 -9.51
N HIS A 483 -4.34 24.43 -10.65
CA HIS A 483 -5.17 25.57 -11.03
C HIS A 483 -5.54 25.46 -12.52
N PRO A 484 -6.49 26.24 -13.03
CA PRO A 484 -6.85 26.23 -14.45
C PRO A 484 -5.67 26.31 -15.43
N GLU A 485 -4.59 27.02 -15.13
CA GLU A 485 -3.43 27.13 -16.03
C GLU A 485 -2.63 25.83 -16.17
N ASN A 486 -2.73 24.89 -15.23
CA ASN A 486 -2.16 23.55 -15.38
C ASN A 486 -2.84 22.77 -16.53
N TYR A 487 -4.07 23.16 -16.89
CA TYR A 487 -4.88 22.55 -17.95
C TYR A 487 -4.98 23.45 -19.19
N GLU A 488 -4.10 24.44 -19.34
CA GLU A 488 -4.20 25.39 -20.45
C GLU A 488 -4.17 24.73 -21.83
N LEU A 489 -3.22 23.81 -22.07
CA LEU A 489 -3.12 23.07 -23.33
C LEU A 489 -4.34 22.19 -23.64
N PRO A 490 -4.80 21.29 -22.74
CA PRO A 490 -6.00 20.50 -23.01
C PRO A 490 -7.24 21.38 -23.15
N CYS A 491 -7.41 22.44 -22.35
CA CYS A 491 -8.55 23.35 -22.51
C CYS A 491 -8.53 24.08 -23.86
N ILE A 492 -7.37 24.53 -24.36
CA ILE A 492 -7.24 25.12 -25.70
C ILE A 492 -7.64 24.11 -26.78
N GLU A 493 -7.15 22.86 -26.71
CA GLU A 493 -7.45 21.85 -27.73
C GLU A 493 -8.92 21.39 -27.66
N ILE A 494 -9.48 21.22 -26.46
CA ILE A 494 -10.91 20.90 -26.27
C ILE A 494 -11.75 22.05 -26.82
N SER A 495 -11.47 23.31 -26.45
CA SER A 495 -12.23 24.48 -26.89
C SER A 495 -12.21 24.60 -28.42
N LYS A 496 -11.04 24.40 -29.03
CA LYS A 496 -10.85 24.43 -30.48
C LYS A 496 -11.59 23.30 -31.19
N LYS A 497 -11.47 22.05 -30.72
CA LYS A 497 -12.10 20.86 -31.36
C LYS A 497 -13.61 20.83 -31.18
N SER A 498 -14.10 21.17 -29.98
CA SER A 498 -15.54 21.22 -29.67
C SER A 498 -16.23 22.45 -30.23
N GLN A 499 -15.47 23.52 -30.51
CA GLN A 499 -15.98 24.87 -30.79
C GLN A 499 -16.82 25.43 -29.63
N SER A 500 -16.55 24.98 -28.40
CA SER A 500 -17.22 25.44 -27.18
C SER A 500 -16.37 26.45 -26.41
N ILE A 501 -17.02 27.39 -25.75
CA ILE A 501 -16.36 28.16 -24.68
C ILE A 501 -16.06 27.22 -23.52
N ILE A 502 -14.90 27.32 -22.88
CA ILE A 502 -14.61 26.60 -21.64
C ILE A 502 -14.55 27.59 -20.48
N ILE A 503 -15.28 27.31 -19.42
CA ILE A 503 -15.26 28.05 -18.15
C ILE A 503 -14.57 27.16 -17.14
N SER A 504 -13.29 27.38 -16.91
CA SER A 504 -12.49 26.59 -15.96
C SER A 504 -12.54 27.23 -14.57
N ILE A 505 -13.14 26.53 -13.60
CA ILE A 505 -13.35 27.03 -12.24
C ILE A 505 -12.06 26.89 -11.42
N ASP A 506 -11.60 27.97 -10.80
CA ASP A 506 -10.46 27.99 -9.87
C ASP A 506 -10.99 27.96 -8.42
N TYR A 507 -11.46 26.79 -7.98
CA TYR A 507 -12.02 26.62 -6.65
C TYR A 507 -10.93 26.67 -5.57
N SER A 508 -11.32 27.07 -4.37
CA SER A 508 -10.46 27.16 -3.21
C SER A 508 -9.93 25.78 -2.79
N LEU A 509 -8.61 25.71 -2.57
CA LEU A 509 -7.92 24.47 -2.25
C LEU A 509 -7.86 24.19 -0.75
N SER A 510 -7.89 22.91 -0.40
CA SER A 510 -7.58 22.41 0.94
C SER A 510 -6.05 22.34 1.17
N PRO A 511 -5.57 22.44 2.43
CA PRO A 511 -6.32 22.49 3.68
C PRO A 511 -6.85 23.87 4.10
N GLU A 512 -6.56 24.94 3.35
CA GLU A 512 -6.97 26.32 3.68
C GLU A 512 -8.49 26.48 3.65
N LYS A 513 -9.16 25.85 2.67
CA LYS A 513 -10.62 25.74 2.58
C LYS A 513 -11.00 24.28 2.45
N LYS A 514 -11.53 23.73 3.55
CA LYS A 514 -11.93 22.32 3.66
C LYS A 514 -13.33 22.07 3.09
N PHE A 515 -13.70 20.80 2.92
CA PHE A 515 -15.06 20.39 2.57
C PHE A 515 -16.08 21.06 3.51
N PRO A 516 -17.19 21.62 3.00
CA PRO A 516 -17.70 21.55 1.62
C PRO A 516 -17.37 22.76 0.70
N THR A 517 -16.41 23.62 1.05
CA THR A 517 -16.20 24.93 0.35
C THR A 517 -16.07 24.80 -1.18
N ALA A 518 -15.26 23.87 -1.68
CA ALA A 518 -15.01 23.73 -3.11
C ALA A 518 -16.29 23.41 -3.92
N ILE A 519 -17.19 22.56 -3.39
CA ILE A 519 -18.43 22.22 -4.08
C ILE A 519 -19.44 23.38 -4.03
N GLU A 520 -19.47 24.15 -2.95
CA GLU A 520 -20.29 25.35 -2.84
C GLU A 520 -19.87 26.42 -3.85
N GLU A 521 -18.56 26.63 -4.01
CA GLU A 521 -17.98 27.53 -5.01
C GLU A 521 -18.30 27.08 -6.45
N CYS A 522 -18.14 25.78 -6.76
CA CYS A 522 -18.53 25.24 -8.06
C CYS A 522 -20.03 25.45 -8.33
N GLU A 523 -20.89 25.22 -7.34
CA GLU A 523 -22.32 25.44 -7.46
C GLU A 523 -22.67 26.92 -7.69
N ASN A 524 -21.98 27.86 -7.02
CA ASN A 524 -22.20 29.30 -7.20
C ASN A 524 -21.87 29.73 -8.64
N VAL A 525 -20.74 29.26 -9.18
CA VAL A 525 -20.35 29.51 -10.58
C VAL A 525 -21.40 28.96 -11.54
N ILE A 526 -21.83 27.71 -11.35
CA ILE A 526 -22.80 27.06 -12.25
C ILE A 526 -24.15 27.77 -12.21
N ASN A 527 -24.62 28.15 -11.01
CA ASN A 527 -25.87 28.91 -10.88
C ASN A 527 -25.78 30.24 -11.62
N GLU A 528 -24.80 31.10 -11.32
CA GLU A 528 -24.67 32.39 -12.00
C GLU A 528 -24.47 32.22 -13.52
N PHE A 529 -23.66 31.22 -13.92
CA PHE A 529 -23.42 30.94 -15.32
C PHE A 529 -24.71 30.62 -16.08
N CYS A 530 -25.46 29.63 -15.59
CA CYS A 530 -26.68 29.17 -16.24
C CYS A 530 -27.86 30.15 -16.12
N THR A 531 -27.87 31.05 -15.14
CA THR A 531 -28.96 32.02 -14.96
C THR A 531 -28.76 33.32 -15.75
N SER A 532 -27.56 33.89 -15.74
CA SER A 532 -27.32 35.25 -16.25
C SER A 532 -26.07 35.35 -17.12
N TYR A 533 -24.96 34.73 -16.73
CA TYR A 533 -23.66 34.97 -17.38
C TYR A 533 -23.56 34.36 -18.79
N TYR A 534 -24.27 33.27 -19.07
CA TYR A 534 -24.30 32.62 -20.39
C TYR A 534 -24.68 33.61 -21.52
N LYS A 535 -25.49 34.63 -21.22
CA LYS A 535 -25.91 35.68 -22.16
C LYS A 535 -24.73 36.50 -22.67
N ARG A 536 -23.69 36.69 -21.85
CA ARG A 536 -22.49 37.47 -22.20
C ARG A 536 -21.75 36.92 -23.41
N TYR A 537 -21.85 35.62 -23.65
CA TYR A 537 -21.22 34.95 -24.80
C TYR A 537 -22.24 34.38 -25.79
N ASP A 538 -23.53 34.77 -25.70
CA ASP A 538 -24.60 34.26 -26.55
C ASP A 538 -24.62 32.72 -26.61
N ILE A 539 -24.48 32.09 -25.44
CA ILE A 539 -24.53 30.63 -25.31
C ILE A 539 -25.97 30.15 -25.33
N ASP A 540 -26.22 29.06 -26.04
CA ASP A 540 -27.48 28.36 -25.97
C ASP A 540 -27.55 27.53 -24.68
N LYS A 541 -28.58 27.80 -23.85
CA LYS A 541 -28.82 27.09 -22.58
C LYS A 541 -28.99 25.58 -22.78
N GLU A 542 -29.43 25.15 -23.98
CA GLU A 542 -29.54 23.74 -24.33
C GLU A 542 -28.21 23.08 -24.72
N ASN A 543 -27.11 23.83 -24.67
CA ASN A 543 -25.77 23.38 -25.07
C ASN A 543 -24.69 23.67 -24.01
N ILE A 544 -25.05 23.58 -22.72
CA ILE A 544 -24.12 23.66 -21.59
C ILE A 544 -23.79 22.25 -21.08
N SER A 545 -22.50 21.94 -21.00
CA SER A 545 -21.97 20.68 -20.47
C SER A 545 -21.05 20.94 -19.28
N ILE A 546 -20.85 19.94 -18.41
CA ILE A 546 -19.86 19.97 -17.34
C ILE A 546 -18.83 18.86 -17.55
N MET A 547 -17.57 19.14 -17.20
CA MET A 547 -16.44 18.23 -17.39
C MET A 547 -15.47 18.36 -16.22
N GLY A 548 -14.93 17.24 -15.74
CA GLY A 548 -13.87 17.28 -14.73
C GLY A 548 -13.10 15.98 -14.61
N ASP A 549 -11.87 16.09 -14.13
CA ASP A 549 -10.95 14.96 -13.94
C ASP A 549 -10.61 14.74 -12.47
N SER A 550 -10.44 13.49 -12.02
CA SER A 550 -10.05 13.17 -10.65
C SER A 550 -10.98 13.84 -9.61
N ALA A 551 -10.44 14.68 -8.72
CA ALA A 551 -11.20 15.54 -7.81
C ALA A 551 -12.19 16.49 -8.52
N GLY A 552 -11.84 17.03 -9.68
CA GLY A 552 -12.77 17.83 -10.49
C GLY A 552 -13.91 17.01 -11.08
N GLY A 553 -13.66 15.73 -11.37
CA GLY A 553 -14.70 14.77 -11.75
C GLY A 553 -15.69 14.50 -10.62
N ASN A 554 -15.21 14.46 -9.37
CA ASN A 554 -16.06 14.41 -8.19
C ASN A 554 -16.97 15.65 -8.11
N LEU A 555 -16.38 16.85 -8.16
CA LEU A 555 -17.12 18.11 -8.08
C LEU A 555 -18.14 18.26 -9.22
N ALA A 556 -17.81 17.80 -10.43
CA ALA A 556 -18.72 17.79 -11.57
C ALA A 556 -19.94 16.86 -11.36
N ALA A 557 -19.70 15.65 -10.84
CA ALA A 557 -20.76 14.69 -10.53
C ALA A 557 -21.66 15.21 -9.40
N VAL A 558 -21.07 15.71 -8.31
CA VAL A 558 -21.81 16.26 -7.17
C VAL A 558 -22.58 17.51 -7.56
N SER A 559 -22.02 18.38 -8.41
CA SER A 559 -22.75 19.56 -8.92
C SER A 559 -24.02 19.15 -9.66
N CYS A 560 -23.95 18.12 -10.52
CA CYS A 560 -25.14 17.59 -11.20
C CYS A 560 -26.17 17.03 -10.22
N LEU A 561 -25.72 16.31 -9.18
CA LEU A 561 -26.58 15.77 -8.14
C LEU A 561 -27.30 16.88 -7.35
N ARG A 562 -26.57 17.92 -6.91
CA ARG A 562 -27.13 19.07 -6.19
C ARG A 562 -28.12 19.86 -7.06
N LEU A 563 -27.82 20.03 -8.36
CA LEU A 563 -28.76 20.64 -9.31
C LEU A 563 -30.03 19.79 -9.45
N ALA A 564 -29.92 18.48 -9.58
CA ALA A 564 -31.06 17.57 -9.67
C ALA A 564 -31.96 17.66 -8.41
N ARG A 565 -31.37 17.66 -7.22
CA ARG A 565 -32.07 17.86 -5.93
C ARG A 565 -32.80 19.20 -5.85
N LYS A 566 -32.25 20.24 -6.47
CA LYS A 566 -32.82 21.60 -6.52
C LYS A 566 -33.79 21.81 -7.69
N GLY A 567 -34.15 20.76 -8.45
CA GLY A 567 -35.04 20.87 -9.61
C GLY A 567 -34.44 21.63 -10.80
N LYS A 568 -33.10 21.75 -10.86
CA LYS A 568 -32.34 22.47 -11.88
C LYS A 568 -31.51 21.54 -12.77
N SER A 569 -31.94 20.28 -12.92
CA SER A 569 -31.25 19.29 -13.77
C SER A 569 -31.13 19.74 -15.23
N ASN A 570 -32.01 20.64 -15.68
CA ASN A 570 -31.99 21.24 -17.02
C ASN A 570 -30.81 22.19 -17.27
N PHE A 571 -30.05 22.61 -16.25
CA PHE A 571 -28.91 23.52 -16.43
C PHE A 571 -27.75 22.88 -17.18
N ILE A 572 -27.55 21.57 -17.03
CA ILE A 572 -26.44 20.81 -17.63
C ILE A 572 -27.02 19.69 -18.46
N LYS A 573 -26.64 19.59 -19.74
CA LYS A 573 -27.18 18.57 -20.66
C LYS A 573 -26.27 17.35 -20.79
N LYS A 574 -24.97 17.53 -20.57
CA LYS A 574 -23.95 16.48 -20.66
C LYS A 574 -22.96 16.59 -19.52
N ASN A 575 -22.59 15.46 -18.94
CA ASN A 575 -21.61 15.34 -17.88
C ASN A 575 -20.45 14.43 -18.33
N ILE A 576 -19.22 14.93 -18.23
CA ILE A 576 -18.02 14.25 -18.69
C ILE A 576 -17.09 14.04 -17.49
N LEU A 577 -17.03 12.81 -17.01
CA LEU A 577 -16.25 12.43 -15.84
C LEU A 577 -15.00 11.66 -16.26
N ILE A 578 -13.82 12.12 -15.85
CA ILE A 578 -12.55 11.50 -16.21
C ILE A 578 -11.87 10.99 -14.93
N TYR A 579 -11.70 9.66 -14.84
CA TYR A 579 -11.24 8.93 -13.65
C TYR A 579 -11.73 9.57 -12.33
N PRO A 580 -13.06 9.77 -12.19
CA PRO A 580 -13.59 10.56 -11.10
C PRO A 580 -13.39 9.86 -9.75
N THR A 581 -13.08 10.63 -8.70
CA THR A 581 -13.28 10.14 -7.34
C THR A 581 -14.78 10.08 -7.06
N THR A 582 -15.32 8.91 -6.75
CA THR A 582 -16.77 8.73 -6.48
C THR A 582 -17.05 8.27 -5.05
N SER A 583 -16.01 7.83 -4.34
CA SER A 583 -16.05 7.40 -2.95
C SER A 583 -14.65 7.45 -2.31
N SER A 584 -14.56 7.04 -1.05
CA SER A 584 -13.31 6.65 -0.37
C SER A 584 -13.54 5.42 0.52
N LEU A 585 -14.39 4.49 0.07
CA LEU A 585 -14.87 3.34 0.85
C LEU A 585 -13.98 2.10 0.76
N ASN A 586 -13.21 1.91 -0.30
CA ASN A 586 -12.39 0.72 -0.46
C ASN A 586 -10.97 1.05 -0.96
N PHE A 587 -10.00 1.01 -0.05
CA PHE A 587 -8.57 1.13 -0.32
C PHE A 587 -7.90 -0.21 -0.65
N LEU A 588 -8.69 -1.28 -0.75
CA LEU A 588 -8.26 -2.64 -1.08
C LEU A 588 -9.00 -3.18 -2.31
N SER A 589 -9.59 -2.32 -3.15
CA SER A 589 -10.17 -2.74 -4.43
C SER A 589 -9.04 -3.20 -5.39
N PRO A 590 -9.35 -4.02 -6.42
CA PRO A 590 -8.35 -4.49 -7.37
C PRO A 590 -7.42 -3.40 -7.93
N SER A 591 -7.89 -2.20 -8.26
CA SER A 591 -7.03 -1.09 -8.73
C SER A 591 -6.06 -0.56 -7.67
N TYR A 592 -6.41 -0.64 -6.39
CA TYR A 592 -5.52 -0.26 -5.28
C TYR A 592 -4.46 -1.33 -5.04
N LEU A 593 -4.84 -2.61 -5.09
CA LEU A 593 -3.91 -3.72 -4.98
C LEU A 593 -2.96 -3.78 -6.19
N TYR A 594 -3.48 -3.51 -7.39
CA TYR A 594 -2.71 -3.42 -8.64
C TYR A 594 -1.61 -2.36 -8.56
N TYR A 595 -1.89 -1.23 -7.88
CA TYR A 595 -0.87 -0.20 -7.64
C TYR A 595 0.34 -0.76 -6.88
N TYR A 596 0.10 -1.56 -5.85
CA TYR A 596 1.16 -2.15 -5.02
C TYR A 596 1.86 -3.30 -5.74
N GLU A 597 1.11 -4.19 -6.39
CA GLU A 597 1.66 -5.39 -7.03
C GLU A 597 2.35 -5.11 -8.37
N LYS A 598 1.74 -4.30 -9.24
CA LYS A 598 2.18 -4.15 -10.63
C LYS A 598 2.70 -2.75 -10.96
N CYS A 599 2.19 -1.69 -10.32
CA CYS A 599 2.71 -0.33 -10.56
C CYS A 599 3.98 -0.01 -9.75
N ASN A 600 4.40 -0.85 -8.79
CA ASN A 600 5.63 -0.69 -8.00
C ASN A 600 5.85 0.74 -7.46
N ASN A 601 4.78 1.32 -6.89
CA ASN A 601 4.74 2.69 -6.36
C ASN A 601 4.95 3.84 -7.37
N SER A 602 4.87 3.58 -8.68
CA SER A 602 5.18 4.56 -9.73
C SER A 602 3.99 5.38 -10.26
N ALA A 603 2.74 4.95 -10.00
CA ALA A 603 1.58 5.71 -10.47
C ALA A 603 1.46 7.07 -9.75
N LEU A 604 0.97 8.08 -10.48
CA LEU A 604 0.93 9.47 -10.00
C LEU A 604 0.10 9.61 -8.72
N LEU A 605 -1.06 8.93 -8.65
CA LEU A 605 -1.91 8.87 -7.48
C LEU A 605 -1.77 7.51 -6.81
N SER A 606 -1.18 7.50 -5.61
CA SER A 606 -1.06 6.32 -4.76
C SER A 606 -2.18 6.22 -3.73
N PRO A 607 -2.48 5.03 -3.19
CA PRO A 607 -3.41 4.88 -2.08
C PRO A 607 -3.02 5.75 -0.88
N GLN A 608 -1.73 5.78 -0.53
CA GLN A 608 -1.20 6.64 0.54
C GLN A 608 -1.43 8.13 0.26
N MET A 609 -1.29 8.56 -0.99
CA MET A 609 -1.56 9.94 -1.39
C MET A 609 -3.06 10.26 -1.31
N LYS A 610 -3.95 9.34 -1.72
CA LYS A 610 -5.41 9.50 -1.53
C LYS A 610 -5.76 9.62 -0.05
N ALA A 611 -5.23 8.77 0.82
CA ALA A 611 -5.45 8.86 2.28
C ALA A 611 -5.01 10.23 2.85
N ASN A 612 -3.84 10.72 2.44
CA ASN A 612 -3.35 12.05 2.81
C ASN A 612 -4.24 13.18 2.26
N ILE A 613 -4.77 13.06 1.05
CA ILE A 613 -5.73 14.02 0.49
C ILE A 613 -6.97 14.12 1.40
N LEU A 614 -7.52 13.00 1.88
CA LEU A 614 -8.68 13.00 2.78
C LEU A 614 -8.38 13.75 4.10
N LYS A 615 -7.16 13.59 4.64
CA LYS A 615 -6.68 14.33 5.82
C LYS A 615 -6.70 15.85 5.62
N PHE A 616 -6.31 16.33 4.44
CA PHE A 616 -6.31 17.76 4.13
C PHE A 616 -7.69 18.28 3.79
N TYR A 617 -8.49 17.47 3.07
CA TYR A 617 -9.78 17.87 2.53
C TYR A 617 -10.88 17.90 3.60
N PHE A 618 -10.94 16.92 4.48
CA PHE A 618 -11.96 16.85 5.52
C PHE A 618 -11.58 17.64 6.78
N PRO A 619 -12.57 18.23 7.47
CA PRO A 619 -12.37 18.92 8.75
C PRO A 619 -12.17 17.95 9.92
N ILE A 620 -11.39 16.88 9.73
CA ILE A 620 -11.06 15.87 10.75
C ILE A 620 -9.57 15.91 11.08
N LYS A 621 -9.23 15.56 12.32
CA LYS A 621 -7.83 15.39 12.77
C LYS A 621 -7.47 13.91 12.69
N LEU A 622 -6.42 13.60 11.93
CA LEU A 622 -5.89 12.25 11.74
C LEU A 622 -4.44 12.16 12.20
N SER A 623 -4.14 11.15 13.01
CA SER A 623 -2.81 10.76 13.43
C SER A 623 -2.04 10.06 12.30
N LYS A 624 -0.72 9.88 12.46
CA LYS A 624 0.07 9.05 11.54
C LYS A 624 -0.39 7.59 11.54
N LEU A 625 -0.87 7.09 12.69
CA LEU A 625 -1.36 5.72 12.82
C LEU A 625 -2.69 5.53 12.07
N ASP A 626 -3.53 6.57 12.05
CA ASP A 626 -4.83 6.55 11.37
C ASP A 626 -4.66 6.34 9.86
N ASN A 627 -3.64 6.93 9.24
CA ASN A 627 -3.34 6.71 7.83
C ASN A 627 -3.11 5.23 7.49
N LYS A 628 -2.42 4.47 8.37
CA LYS A 628 -2.24 3.02 8.16
C LYS A 628 -3.56 2.27 8.24
N LYS A 629 -4.41 2.64 9.20
CA LYS A 629 -5.75 2.06 9.36
C LYS A 629 -6.61 2.34 8.13
N ILE A 630 -6.56 3.55 7.57
CA ILE A 630 -7.29 3.92 6.34
C ILE A 630 -6.88 3.04 5.15
N LEU A 631 -5.57 2.80 4.97
CA LEU A 631 -5.07 1.95 3.88
C LEU A 631 -5.57 0.50 3.96
N LEU A 632 -6.00 0.05 5.13
CA LEU A 632 -6.53 -1.28 5.39
C LEU A 632 -8.06 -1.27 5.63
N ASN A 633 -8.76 -0.23 5.17
CA ASN A 633 -10.21 -0.02 5.33
C ASN A 633 -10.71 0.10 6.79
N GLY A 634 -9.83 0.37 7.76
CA GLY A 634 -10.21 0.53 9.17
C GLY A 634 -11.15 1.72 9.44
N HIS A 635 -11.26 2.67 8.52
CA HIS A 635 -12.18 3.82 8.61
C HIS A 635 -13.60 3.52 8.15
N VAL A 636 -13.89 2.29 7.71
CA VAL A 636 -15.17 1.87 7.11
C VAL A 636 -15.81 0.82 7.99
N SER A 637 -17.01 1.14 8.48
CA SER A 637 -17.81 0.27 9.35
C SER A 637 -18.40 -0.94 8.60
N ASN A 638 -18.72 -2.01 9.33
CA ASN A 638 -19.19 -3.27 8.73
C ASN A 638 -20.48 -3.10 7.90
N ASP A 639 -21.39 -2.22 8.30
CA ASP A 639 -22.60 -1.90 7.52
C ASP A 639 -22.23 -1.28 6.16
N LEU A 640 -21.25 -0.36 6.12
CA LEU A 640 -20.79 0.22 4.85
C LEU A 640 -20.03 -0.78 3.97
N ARG A 641 -19.32 -1.75 4.57
CA ARG A 641 -18.65 -2.83 3.84
C ARG A 641 -19.64 -3.79 3.17
N SER A 642 -20.88 -3.86 3.66
CA SER A 642 -21.93 -4.74 3.12
C SER A 642 -22.69 -4.18 1.92
N LEU A 643 -22.41 -2.96 1.48
CA LEU A 643 -23.10 -2.32 0.34
C LEU A 643 -22.80 -3.06 -0.98
N ASP A 644 -23.81 -3.21 -1.84
CA ASP A 644 -23.67 -3.96 -3.11
C ASP A 644 -22.45 -3.54 -3.94
N PHE A 645 -22.19 -2.24 -4.06
CA PHE A 645 -21.07 -1.69 -4.83
C PHE A 645 -19.70 -1.82 -4.15
N MET A 646 -19.64 -2.39 -2.94
CA MET A 646 -18.40 -2.85 -2.31
C MET A 646 -18.03 -4.26 -2.76
N SER A 647 -18.97 -5.02 -3.34
CA SER A 647 -18.67 -6.36 -3.83
C SER A 647 -17.74 -6.32 -5.04
N PRO A 648 -16.61 -7.04 -5.01
CA PRO A 648 -15.71 -7.12 -6.16
C PRO A 648 -16.38 -7.80 -7.36
N GLU A 649 -17.45 -8.57 -7.17
CA GLU A 649 -18.17 -9.28 -8.25
C GLU A 649 -18.75 -8.35 -9.33
N ILE A 650 -18.97 -7.07 -9.00
CA ILE A 650 -19.43 -6.06 -9.96
C ILE A 650 -18.32 -5.66 -10.92
N LEU A 651 -17.05 -5.79 -10.52
CA LEU A 651 -15.90 -5.45 -11.35
C LEU A 651 -15.65 -6.52 -12.43
N PRO A 652 -15.15 -6.12 -13.62
CA PRO A 652 -14.70 -7.04 -14.67
C PRO A 652 -13.82 -8.16 -14.11
N ILE A 653 -14.02 -9.38 -14.60
CA ILE A 653 -13.31 -10.57 -14.08
C ILE A 653 -11.81 -10.48 -14.35
N GLU A 654 -11.43 -9.83 -15.46
CA GLU A 654 -10.04 -9.57 -15.84
C GLU A 654 -9.33 -8.76 -14.76
N TRP A 655 -9.97 -7.69 -14.26
CA TRP A 655 -9.41 -6.83 -13.22
C TRP A 655 -9.30 -7.52 -11.86
N ARG A 656 -10.20 -8.47 -11.56
CA ARG A 656 -10.12 -9.27 -10.34
C ARG A 656 -9.01 -10.32 -10.39
N ASN A 657 -8.77 -10.87 -11.57
CA ASN A 657 -7.76 -11.90 -11.78
C ASN A 657 -6.35 -11.31 -11.96
N GLU A 658 -6.21 -9.98 -12.08
CA GLU A 658 -4.91 -9.28 -12.10
C GLU A 658 -4.18 -9.30 -10.75
N ILE A 659 -4.88 -9.61 -9.66
CA ILE A 659 -4.37 -9.56 -8.29
C ILE A 659 -4.08 -10.97 -7.79
N ASP A 660 -2.81 -11.21 -7.49
CA ASP A 660 -2.36 -12.51 -7.00
C ASP A 660 -2.64 -12.65 -5.49
N ASN A 661 -2.51 -11.56 -4.72
CA ASN A 661 -2.63 -11.57 -3.27
C ASN A 661 -3.67 -10.58 -2.76
N TYR A 662 -4.87 -11.07 -2.43
CA TYR A 662 -5.88 -10.26 -1.78
C TYR A 662 -5.53 -10.01 -0.31
N ILE A 663 -5.46 -8.73 0.07
CA ILE A 663 -5.28 -8.29 1.46
C ILE A 663 -6.67 -8.14 2.11
N GLN A 664 -6.83 -8.70 3.30
CA GLN A 664 -8.08 -8.53 4.08
C GLN A 664 -8.12 -7.15 4.74
N SER A 665 -9.33 -6.59 4.85
CA SER A 665 -9.55 -5.39 5.64
C SER A 665 -9.30 -5.69 7.12
N ILE A 666 -8.74 -4.74 7.87
CA ILE A 666 -8.66 -4.85 9.33
C ILE A 666 -10.05 -4.70 9.96
N GLU A 667 -10.19 -5.09 11.22
CA GLU A 667 -11.39 -4.76 12.00
C GLU A 667 -11.66 -3.24 11.97
N PRO A 668 -12.91 -2.79 11.78
CA PRO A 668 -13.24 -1.37 11.79
C PRO A 668 -12.78 -0.71 13.10
N ASP A 669 -12.04 0.39 12.97
CA ASP A 669 -11.67 1.21 14.12
C ASP A 669 -12.84 2.16 14.41
N GLU A 670 -13.49 1.98 15.57
CA GLU A 670 -14.73 2.69 15.90
C GLU A 670 -14.55 4.22 15.91
N GLU A 671 -13.43 4.71 16.46
CA GLU A 671 -13.13 6.15 16.49
C GLU A 671 -12.96 6.71 15.08
N LEU A 672 -12.23 6.00 14.23
CA LEU A 672 -11.98 6.38 12.85
C LEU A 672 -13.25 6.29 12.00
N CYS A 673 -14.05 5.24 12.19
CA CYS A 673 -15.36 5.07 11.57
C CYS A 673 -16.27 6.25 11.91
N ASN A 674 -16.35 6.64 13.18
CA ASN A 674 -17.16 7.78 13.62
C ASN A 674 -16.69 9.10 13.00
N LYS A 675 -15.38 9.32 12.86
CA LYS A 675 -14.82 10.51 12.18
C LYS A 675 -15.16 10.55 10.69
N PHE A 676 -15.14 9.41 9.99
CA PHE A 676 -15.31 9.35 8.54
C PHE A 676 -16.75 9.19 8.07
N ARG A 677 -17.61 8.54 8.87
CA ARG A 677 -19.01 8.23 8.50
C ARG A 677 -19.77 9.44 7.94
N PRO A 678 -19.73 10.65 8.54
CA PRO A 678 -20.45 11.81 8.02
C PRO A 678 -20.06 12.25 6.61
N PHE A 679 -18.87 11.87 6.14
CA PHE A 679 -18.38 12.20 4.80
C PHE A 679 -18.55 11.03 3.83
N LEU A 680 -18.28 9.81 4.29
CA LEU A 680 -18.38 8.60 3.46
C LEU A 680 -19.82 8.34 3.01
N THR A 681 -20.82 8.62 3.85
CA THR A 681 -22.24 8.44 3.53
C THR A 681 -22.90 9.67 2.91
N ASN A 682 -22.18 10.81 2.82
CA ASN A 682 -22.72 12.04 2.28
C ASN A 682 -22.57 12.08 0.75
N PRO A 683 -23.66 12.11 -0.04
CA PRO A 683 -23.57 12.15 -1.49
C PRO A 683 -22.91 13.40 -2.08
N ASP A 684 -22.73 14.45 -1.27
CA ASP A 684 -21.98 15.65 -1.67
C ASP A 684 -20.46 15.47 -1.65
N PHE A 685 -19.97 14.32 -1.16
CA PHE A 685 -18.60 13.86 -1.35
C PHE A 685 -18.55 12.52 -2.06
N SER A 686 -19.39 11.57 -1.64
CA SER A 686 -19.49 10.21 -2.19
C SER A 686 -20.73 10.11 -3.08
N PRO A 687 -20.76 10.64 -4.32
CA PRO A 687 -21.95 10.59 -5.18
C PRO A 687 -22.47 9.17 -5.44
N ILE A 688 -21.63 8.14 -5.26
CA ILE A 688 -22.07 6.74 -5.27
C ILE A 688 -23.08 6.40 -4.15
N MET A 689 -23.20 7.22 -3.10
CA MET A 689 -24.18 7.05 -2.02
C MET A 689 -25.56 7.65 -2.35
N ALA A 690 -25.69 8.40 -3.45
CA ALA A 690 -26.99 8.93 -3.87
C ALA A 690 -27.99 7.79 -4.17
N THR A 691 -29.27 8.03 -3.92
CA THR A 691 -30.34 7.08 -4.19
C THR A 691 -30.57 6.91 -5.70
N TYR A 692 -31.19 5.79 -6.11
CA TYR A 692 -31.52 5.56 -7.52
C TYR A 692 -32.46 6.65 -8.08
N ASP A 693 -33.40 7.18 -7.28
CA ASP A 693 -34.29 8.28 -7.71
C ASP A 693 -33.50 9.57 -7.97
N GLU A 694 -32.57 9.93 -7.08
CA GLU A 694 -31.73 11.12 -7.27
C GLU A 694 -30.85 10.98 -8.51
N LEU A 695 -30.26 9.80 -8.72
CA LEU A 695 -29.41 9.52 -9.88
C LEU A 695 -30.21 9.45 -11.18
N SER A 696 -31.48 9.02 -11.18
CA SER A 696 -32.32 8.96 -12.39
C SER A 696 -32.46 10.31 -13.11
N LYS A 697 -32.23 11.41 -12.38
CA LYS A 697 -32.29 12.80 -12.86
C LYS A 697 -30.94 13.32 -13.35
N PHE A 698 -29.90 12.49 -13.41
CA PHE A 698 -28.59 12.88 -13.93
C PHE A 698 -28.65 13.21 -15.43
N PRO A 699 -27.82 14.17 -15.90
CA PRO A 699 -27.67 14.43 -17.32
C PRO A 699 -27.00 13.25 -18.04
N LYS A 700 -27.07 13.27 -19.38
CA LYS A 700 -26.36 12.29 -20.20
C LYS A 700 -24.88 12.29 -19.83
N THR A 701 -24.36 11.14 -19.42
CA THR A 701 -23.03 11.06 -18.80
C THR A 701 -22.08 10.21 -19.64
N ILE A 702 -20.81 10.60 -19.70
CA ILE A 702 -19.72 9.72 -20.15
C ILE A 702 -18.67 9.63 -19.06
N ILE A 703 -18.26 8.42 -18.71
CA ILE A 703 -17.23 8.15 -17.71
C ILE A 703 -16.01 7.53 -18.40
N PHE A 704 -14.86 8.16 -18.21
CA PHE A 704 -13.57 7.63 -18.63
C PHE A 704 -12.83 7.04 -17.43
N THR A 705 -12.18 5.90 -17.63
CA THR A 705 -11.32 5.25 -16.61
C THR A 705 -9.98 4.88 -17.24
N CYS A 706 -8.94 4.77 -16.42
CA CYS A 706 -7.57 4.47 -16.84
C CYS A 706 -7.10 3.20 -16.11
N GLY A 707 -6.40 2.28 -16.79
CA GLY A 707 -5.95 1.03 -16.17
C GLY A 707 -4.90 1.26 -15.08
N CYS A 708 -3.93 2.15 -15.32
CA CYS A 708 -2.91 2.55 -14.34
C CYS A 708 -3.39 3.69 -13.43
N ASP A 709 -4.56 3.52 -12.81
CA ASP A 709 -5.17 4.49 -11.90
C ASP A 709 -5.94 3.80 -10.77
N ILE A 710 -5.65 4.17 -9.52
CA ILE A 710 -6.36 3.63 -8.36
C ILE A 710 -7.85 3.96 -8.38
N LEU A 711 -8.29 5.02 -9.08
CA LEU A 711 -9.70 5.39 -9.22
C LEU A 711 -10.44 4.61 -10.31
N ARG A 712 -9.79 3.67 -11.00
CA ARG A 712 -10.37 2.83 -12.06
C ARG A 712 -11.68 2.17 -11.59
N ASP A 713 -11.59 1.45 -10.47
CA ASP A 713 -12.70 0.64 -9.97
C ASP A 713 -13.86 1.54 -9.50
N GLU A 714 -13.57 2.63 -8.79
CA GLU A 714 -14.58 3.60 -8.33
C GLU A 714 -15.34 4.28 -9.48
N GLY A 715 -14.63 4.60 -10.57
CA GLY A 715 -15.25 5.15 -11.78
C GLY A 715 -16.16 4.13 -12.47
N TYR A 716 -15.76 2.86 -12.52
CA TYR A 716 -16.56 1.77 -13.10
C TYR A 716 -17.81 1.46 -12.27
N LEU A 717 -17.66 1.36 -10.94
CA LEU A 717 -18.77 1.12 -10.01
C LEU A 717 -19.83 2.22 -10.13
N PHE A 718 -19.41 3.47 -10.28
CA PHE A 718 -20.34 4.57 -10.47
C PHE A 718 -21.04 4.52 -11.84
N TYR A 719 -20.34 4.12 -12.92
CA TYR A 719 -20.98 3.83 -14.22
C TYR A 719 -22.09 2.78 -14.06
N LYS A 720 -21.81 1.66 -13.38
CA LYS A 720 -22.80 0.61 -13.13
C LYS A 720 -23.99 1.10 -12.31
N LYS A 721 -23.75 1.98 -11.34
CA LYS A 721 -24.84 2.59 -10.56
C LYS A 721 -25.71 3.51 -11.41
N LEU A 722 -25.12 4.34 -12.28
CA LEU A 722 -25.87 5.20 -13.21
C LEU A 722 -26.66 4.38 -14.24
N GLU A 723 -26.08 3.30 -14.77
CA GLU A 723 -26.74 2.37 -15.69
C GLU A 723 -27.97 1.73 -15.03
N LYS A 724 -27.83 1.23 -13.79
CA LYS A 724 -28.96 0.72 -12.99
C LYS A 724 -29.99 1.80 -12.62
N SER A 725 -29.61 3.08 -12.63
CA SER A 725 -30.52 4.21 -12.36
C SER A 725 -31.23 4.73 -13.62
N ASN A 726 -31.17 4.02 -14.75
CA ASN A 726 -31.73 4.40 -16.05
C ASN A 726 -31.18 5.71 -16.64
N VAL A 727 -29.95 6.08 -16.27
CA VAL A 727 -29.27 7.25 -16.85
C VAL A 727 -28.66 6.88 -18.20
N ASN A 728 -28.74 7.77 -19.19
CA ASN A 728 -28.00 7.61 -20.45
C ASN A 728 -26.50 7.81 -20.19
N VAL A 729 -25.81 6.72 -19.84
CA VAL A 729 -24.39 6.71 -19.49
C VAL A 729 -23.59 5.90 -20.51
N GLN A 730 -22.41 6.39 -20.86
CA GLN A 730 -21.41 5.66 -21.63
C GLN A 730 -20.14 5.50 -20.81
N TRP A 731 -19.47 4.37 -20.94
CA TRP A 731 -18.17 4.13 -20.31
C TRP A 731 -17.10 3.89 -21.36
N LYS A 732 -15.91 4.45 -21.14
CA LYS A 732 -14.72 4.22 -21.96
C LYS A 732 -13.52 3.96 -21.05
N HIS A 733 -12.89 2.80 -21.25
CA HIS A 733 -11.68 2.42 -20.55
C HIS A 733 -10.44 2.66 -21.42
N TYR A 734 -9.36 3.14 -20.81
CA TYR A 734 -8.05 3.23 -21.43
C TYR A 734 -7.08 2.39 -20.62
N GLU A 735 -6.82 1.17 -21.10
CA GLU A 735 -5.93 0.19 -20.46
C GLU A 735 -4.59 0.81 -20.03
N ASP A 736 -3.88 1.44 -20.99
CA ASP A 736 -2.58 2.08 -20.73
C ASP A 736 -2.70 3.53 -20.20
N GLY A 737 -3.92 3.98 -19.89
CA GLY A 737 -4.15 5.32 -19.37
C GLY A 737 -3.56 5.47 -17.96
N ILE A 738 -3.05 6.66 -17.64
CA ILE A 738 -2.50 6.97 -16.31
C ILE A 738 -3.31 8.07 -15.62
N HIS A 739 -3.30 8.07 -14.29
CA HIS A 739 -3.86 9.18 -13.52
C HIS A 739 -3.18 10.50 -13.89
N GLY A 740 -3.95 11.58 -14.08
CA GLY A 740 -3.42 12.89 -14.48
C GLY A 740 -3.05 12.99 -15.96
N ALA A 741 -3.50 12.07 -16.82
CA ALA A 741 -3.22 12.14 -18.26
C ALA A 741 -3.63 13.47 -18.94
N LEU A 742 -4.50 14.30 -18.33
CA LEU A 742 -4.87 15.60 -18.90
C LEU A 742 -3.87 16.73 -18.58
N ASN A 743 -3.20 16.71 -17.42
CA ASN A 743 -2.36 17.84 -16.99
C ASN A 743 -0.86 17.61 -17.28
N ILE A 744 -0.41 16.37 -17.46
CA ILE A 744 0.96 16.08 -17.89
C ILE A 744 0.97 16.15 -19.43
N VAL A 745 1.56 17.19 -20.03
CA VAL A 745 1.38 17.48 -21.48
C VAL A 745 2.66 17.26 -22.31
N LYS A 746 3.65 16.51 -21.83
CA LYS A 746 4.95 16.37 -22.54
C LYS A 746 5.51 14.96 -22.72
N SER A 747 4.84 13.89 -22.29
CA SER A 747 5.33 12.54 -22.63
C SER A 747 4.83 12.10 -24.01
N LYS A 748 5.72 11.53 -24.85
CA LYS A 748 5.31 10.89 -26.12
C LYS A 748 4.32 9.74 -25.90
N SER A 749 4.36 9.09 -24.73
CA SER A 749 3.39 8.07 -24.31
C SER A 749 1.99 8.61 -24.00
N GLN A 750 1.83 9.90 -23.72
CA GLN A 750 0.55 10.53 -23.36
C GLN A 750 -0.22 11.14 -24.53
N LEU A 751 0.46 11.45 -25.63
CA LEU A 751 -0.23 11.95 -26.82
C LEU A 751 -1.30 10.96 -27.28
N ASN A 752 -1.10 9.65 -27.11
CA ASN A 752 -2.10 8.64 -27.47
C ASN A 752 -3.36 8.70 -26.58
N PRO A 753 -3.29 8.60 -25.24
CA PRO A 753 -4.47 8.77 -24.38
C PRO A 753 -5.17 10.12 -24.55
N ILE A 754 -4.42 11.24 -24.58
CA ILE A 754 -5.01 12.57 -24.78
C ILE A 754 -5.69 12.65 -26.14
N ASN A 755 -5.03 12.24 -27.23
CA ASN A 755 -5.64 12.24 -28.56
C ASN A 755 -6.83 11.29 -28.62
N ARG A 756 -6.82 10.15 -27.93
CA ARG A 756 -7.97 9.22 -27.87
C ARG A 756 -9.13 9.78 -27.04
N ILE A 757 -8.86 10.52 -25.97
CA ILE A 757 -9.89 11.25 -25.19
C ILE A 757 -10.44 12.38 -26.04
N LEU A 758 -9.58 13.20 -26.66
CA LEU A 758 -9.96 14.28 -27.56
C LEU A 758 -10.71 13.75 -28.77
N ASP A 759 -10.31 12.61 -29.35
CA ASP A 759 -11.04 11.91 -30.41
C ASP A 759 -12.35 11.34 -29.87
N GLY A 760 -12.40 10.89 -28.62
CA GLY A 760 -13.63 10.44 -27.98
C GLY A 760 -14.65 11.57 -27.82
N VAL A 761 -14.17 12.74 -27.38
CA VAL A 761 -14.93 13.99 -27.24
C VAL A 761 -15.32 14.52 -28.62
N GLU A 762 -14.40 14.53 -29.59
CA GLU A 762 -14.63 14.98 -30.96
C GLU A 762 -15.55 14.04 -31.73
N LYS A 763 -15.37 12.73 -31.66
CA LYS A 763 -16.30 11.74 -32.23
C LYS A 763 -17.66 11.81 -31.54
N GLY A 764 -17.72 12.07 -30.24
CA GLY A 764 -18.98 12.34 -29.53
C GLY A 764 -19.66 13.61 -30.05
N ALA A 765 -18.93 14.71 -30.17
CA ALA A 765 -19.42 15.98 -30.67
C ALA A 765 -19.79 15.94 -32.16
N GLN A 766 -18.96 15.32 -32.99
CA GLN A 766 -19.18 15.10 -34.42
C GLN A 766 -20.28 14.08 -34.68
N ALA A 767 -20.40 13.00 -33.90
CA ALA A 767 -21.53 12.07 -34.02
C ALA A 767 -22.84 12.81 -33.73
N ILE A 768 -22.85 13.73 -32.76
CA ILE A 768 -24.02 14.58 -32.51
C ILE A 768 -24.22 15.59 -33.65
N LYS A 769 -23.17 16.21 -34.20
CA LYS A 769 -23.28 17.17 -35.32
C LYS A 769 -23.66 16.50 -36.64
N ARG A 770 -23.14 15.31 -36.91
CA ARG A 770 -23.48 14.46 -38.06
C ARG A 770 -24.87 13.90 -37.89
N ARG A 771 -25.26 13.43 -36.71
CA ARG A 771 -26.62 12.95 -36.45
C ARG A 771 -27.62 14.10 -36.42
N ALA A 772 -27.27 15.30 -35.97
CA ALA A 772 -28.12 16.50 -36.08
C ALA A 772 -28.20 17.03 -37.52
N ARG A 773 -27.11 16.96 -38.31
CA ARG A 773 -27.13 17.32 -39.75
C ARG A 773 -27.76 16.25 -40.62
N SER A 774 -27.60 14.97 -40.31
CA SER A 774 -28.34 13.87 -40.94
C SER A 774 -29.78 13.99 -40.52
N LEU A 775 -30.14 14.07 -39.23
CA LEU A 775 -31.53 14.31 -38.83
C LEU A 775 -32.11 15.61 -39.41
N SER A 776 -31.33 16.68 -39.61
CA SER A 776 -31.80 17.91 -40.27
C SER A 776 -31.93 17.73 -41.78
N LYS A 777 -31.00 17.06 -42.47
CA LYS A 777 -31.10 16.77 -43.92
C LYS A 777 -32.12 15.69 -44.22
N ASP A 778 -32.28 14.73 -43.32
CA ASP A 778 -33.24 13.65 -43.36
C ASP A 778 -34.61 14.20 -42.92
N ALA A 779 -34.69 15.21 -42.03
CA ALA A 779 -35.92 15.96 -41.77
C ALA A 779 -36.25 16.92 -42.91
N GLU A 780 -35.29 17.60 -43.54
CA GLU A 780 -35.54 18.43 -44.74
C GLU A 780 -35.94 17.54 -45.91
N ARG A 781 -35.25 16.42 -46.16
CA ARG A 781 -35.66 15.43 -47.15
C ARG A 781 -36.97 14.77 -46.78
N ALA A 782 -37.23 14.49 -45.50
CA ALA A 782 -38.52 13.96 -45.07
C ALA A 782 -39.61 15.01 -45.24
N VAL A 783 -39.37 16.31 -45.00
CA VAL A 783 -40.33 17.38 -45.24
C VAL A 783 -40.54 17.60 -46.73
N GLU A 784 -39.49 17.57 -47.57
CA GLU A 784 -39.61 17.60 -49.03
C GLU A 784 -40.34 16.36 -49.54
N THR A 785 -40.02 15.17 -49.02
CA THR A 785 -40.68 13.91 -49.40
C THR A 785 -42.11 13.88 -48.88
N ILE A 786 -42.40 14.41 -47.69
CA ILE A 786 -43.75 14.57 -47.12
C ILE A 786 -44.50 15.64 -47.90
N GLN A 787 -43.87 16.71 -48.41
CA GLN A 787 -44.51 17.70 -49.27
C GLN A 787 -44.78 17.15 -50.66
N ILE A 788 -43.86 16.37 -51.24
CA ILE A 788 -44.08 15.65 -52.50
C ILE A 788 -45.20 14.62 -52.31
N ILE A 789 -45.14 13.80 -51.25
CA ILE A 789 -46.18 12.83 -50.91
C ILE A 789 -47.48 13.53 -50.54
N SER A 790 -47.48 14.69 -49.88
CA SER A 790 -48.69 15.47 -49.53
C SER A 790 -49.33 16.08 -50.77
N ASN A 791 -48.53 16.63 -51.69
CA ASN A 791 -49.02 17.22 -52.93
C ASN A 791 -49.52 16.13 -53.89
N GLU A 792 -48.78 15.02 -54.00
CA GLU A 792 -49.22 13.85 -54.77
C GLU A 792 -50.39 13.13 -54.11
N SER A 793 -50.48 13.08 -52.78
CA SER A 793 -51.61 12.47 -52.06
C SER A 793 -52.83 13.36 -52.02
N GLN A 794 -52.74 14.70 -52.09
CA GLN A 794 -53.94 15.52 -52.33
C GLN A 794 -54.48 15.31 -53.75
N SER A 795 -53.60 15.22 -54.74
CA SER A 795 -53.97 14.86 -56.12
C SER A 795 -54.57 13.45 -56.20
N LEU A 796 -53.93 12.46 -55.57
CA LEU A 796 -54.36 11.08 -55.58
C LEU A 796 -55.53 10.82 -54.65
N VAL A 797 -55.72 11.49 -53.51
CA VAL A 797 -56.93 11.39 -52.68
C VAL A 797 -58.11 11.97 -53.44
N THR A 798 -57.90 13.04 -54.22
CA THR A 798 -58.94 13.56 -55.13
C THR A 798 -59.22 12.58 -56.28
N GLN A 799 -58.24 11.81 -56.77
CA GLN A 799 -58.46 10.72 -57.73
C GLN A 799 -59.04 9.45 -57.09
N PHE A 800 -58.66 9.09 -55.86
CA PHE A 800 -59.07 7.88 -55.14
C PHE A 800 -60.49 8.03 -54.61
N GLN A 801 -60.89 9.23 -54.14
CA GLN A 801 -62.27 9.56 -53.80
C GLN A 801 -63.19 9.49 -55.02
N ASN A 802 -62.67 9.73 -56.23
CA ASN A 802 -63.42 9.62 -57.49
C ASN A 802 -63.43 8.20 -58.08
N VAL A 803 -62.55 7.29 -57.66
CA VAL A 803 -62.38 5.95 -58.26
C VAL A 803 -62.93 4.81 -57.38
N LEU A 804 -62.94 4.94 -56.04
CA LEU A 804 -63.38 3.86 -55.13
C LEU A 804 -64.89 3.61 -55.06
N LEU A 805 -65.71 4.36 -55.80
CA LEU A 805 -67.15 4.09 -55.89
C LEU A 805 -67.55 3.23 -57.10
N LYS A 806 -66.63 2.81 -57.98
CA LYS A 806 -67.08 2.12 -59.22
C LYS A 806 -66.43 0.81 -59.69
N GLU A 807 -65.17 0.41 -59.44
CA GLU A 807 -64.67 -0.88 -59.97
C GLU A 807 -63.50 -1.51 -59.15
N PRO A 808 -63.31 -2.85 -59.17
CA PRO A 808 -62.25 -3.56 -58.44
C PRO A 808 -60.86 -3.40 -59.09
N ILE A 809 -59.82 -3.12 -58.30
CA ILE A 809 -58.45 -2.88 -58.77
C ILE A 809 -57.66 -4.20 -58.78
N GLU A 810 -57.25 -4.67 -59.97
CA GLU A 810 -56.16 -5.64 -60.14
C GLU A 810 -54.80 -4.92 -59.91
N LEU A 811 -54.01 -5.39 -58.94
CA LEU A 811 -52.67 -4.84 -58.65
C LEU A 811 -51.59 -5.77 -59.25
N GLU A 812 -51.14 -5.46 -60.46
CA GLU A 812 -49.89 -6.00 -61.02
C GLU A 812 -48.68 -5.21 -60.46
N ALA A 813 -47.77 -5.86 -59.74
CA ALA A 813 -46.49 -5.27 -59.33
C ALA A 813 -45.35 -5.88 -60.16
N LYS A 814 -44.57 -5.04 -60.84
CA LYS A 814 -43.50 -5.45 -61.77
C LYS A 814 -42.22 -5.89 -61.06
N ASN A 815 -42.08 -5.64 -59.75
CA ASN A 815 -40.96 -6.09 -58.93
C ASN A 815 -41.26 -6.00 -57.43
N ILE A 816 -40.42 -6.64 -56.61
CA ILE A 816 -40.50 -6.63 -55.13
C ILE A 816 -40.52 -5.21 -54.56
N ARG A 817 -39.91 -4.22 -55.25
CA ARG A 817 -39.87 -2.83 -54.80
C ARG A 817 -41.24 -2.16 -54.94
N GLU A 818 -41.94 -2.36 -56.05
CA GLU A 818 -43.32 -1.91 -56.24
C GLU A 818 -44.27 -2.59 -55.25
N LEU A 819 -44.13 -3.91 -55.05
CA LEU A 819 -44.92 -4.66 -54.08
C LEU A 819 -44.73 -4.09 -52.66
N LYS A 820 -43.48 -3.82 -52.25
CA LYS A 820 -43.15 -3.17 -50.96
C LYS A 820 -43.81 -1.79 -50.82
N ILE A 821 -43.82 -0.98 -51.89
CA ILE A 821 -44.45 0.35 -51.88
C ILE A 821 -45.98 0.23 -51.74
N ILE A 822 -46.61 -0.68 -52.49
CA ILE A 822 -48.05 -0.93 -52.41
C ILE A 822 -48.44 -1.38 -50.99
N TYR A 823 -47.71 -2.34 -50.41
CA TYR A 823 -47.97 -2.80 -49.05
C TYR A 823 -47.75 -1.70 -48.00
N MET A 824 -46.73 -0.86 -48.16
CA MET A 824 -46.52 0.27 -47.25
C MET A 824 -47.64 1.31 -47.35
N LYS A 825 -48.18 1.54 -48.56
CA LYS A 825 -49.35 2.41 -48.77
C LYS A 825 -50.61 1.85 -48.10
N ILE A 826 -50.87 0.54 -48.25
CA ILE A 826 -52.00 -0.14 -47.58
C ILE A 826 -51.84 -0.05 -46.05
N PHE A 827 -50.64 -0.35 -45.54
CA PHE A 827 -50.34 -0.30 -44.11
C PHE A 827 -50.48 1.13 -43.54
N TYR A 828 -50.03 2.15 -44.28
CA TYR A 828 -50.23 3.56 -43.94
C TYR A 828 -51.72 3.94 -43.88
N SER A 829 -52.51 3.52 -44.87
CA SER A 829 -53.96 3.78 -44.87
C SER A 829 -54.66 3.14 -43.68
N ILE A 830 -54.30 1.88 -43.34
CA ILE A 830 -54.85 1.17 -42.18
C ILE A 830 -54.46 1.87 -40.87
N LEU A 831 -53.18 2.22 -40.69
CA LEU A 831 -52.72 2.90 -39.47
C LEU A 831 -53.30 4.32 -39.34
N SER A 832 -53.45 5.04 -40.45
CA SER A 832 -54.08 6.37 -40.46
C SER A 832 -55.57 6.29 -40.11
N MET A 833 -56.27 5.23 -40.53
CA MET A 833 -57.65 4.95 -40.13
C MET A 833 -57.76 4.63 -38.64
N LEU A 834 -56.85 3.82 -38.10
CA LEU A 834 -56.95 3.30 -36.73
C LEU A 834 -56.48 4.30 -35.66
N PHE A 835 -55.44 5.10 -35.94
CA PHE A 835 -54.77 5.92 -34.93
C PHE A 835 -54.83 7.42 -35.21
N GLY A 836 -55.45 7.82 -36.32
CA GLY A 836 -55.38 9.18 -36.84
C GLY A 836 -54.05 9.47 -37.53
N GLN A 837 -54.09 10.41 -38.46
CA GLN A 837 -53.00 10.73 -39.40
C GLN A 837 -51.64 10.93 -38.70
N LYS A 838 -51.61 11.72 -37.62
CA LYS A 838 -50.39 12.02 -36.86
C LYS A 838 -49.75 10.80 -36.19
N MET A 839 -50.54 9.86 -35.67
CA MET A 839 -49.99 8.65 -35.06
C MET A 839 -49.60 7.61 -36.10
N GLY A 840 -50.34 7.51 -37.22
CA GLY A 840 -49.95 6.66 -38.35
C GLY A 840 -48.57 7.07 -38.91
N GLU A 841 -48.34 8.37 -39.09
CA GLU A 841 -47.05 8.94 -39.46
C GLU A 841 -45.95 8.63 -38.43
N TYR A 842 -46.24 8.80 -37.14
CA TYR A 842 -45.27 8.54 -36.05
C TYR A 842 -44.84 7.07 -35.99
N VAL A 843 -45.80 6.15 -36.08
CA VAL A 843 -45.54 4.71 -36.03
C VAL A 843 -44.75 4.27 -37.25
N ILE A 844 -45.12 4.74 -38.45
CA ILE A 844 -44.36 4.45 -39.68
C ILE A 844 -42.97 5.05 -39.63
N PHE A 845 -42.80 6.28 -39.12
CA PHE A 845 -41.50 6.90 -38.95
C PHE A 845 -40.60 6.10 -37.99
N LYS A 846 -41.16 5.54 -36.91
CA LYS A 846 -40.42 4.66 -35.99
C LYS A 846 -40.06 3.31 -36.62
N ILE A 847 -41.01 2.68 -37.31
CA ILE A 847 -40.81 1.38 -37.98
C ILE A 847 -39.78 1.53 -39.12
N PHE A 848 -39.88 2.59 -39.92
CA PHE A 848 -38.97 2.87 -41.04
C PHE A 848 -37.54 3.15 -40.56
N ASN A 849 -37.36 3.90 -39.46
CA ASN A 849 -36.03 4.12 -38.87
C ASN A 849 -35.43 2.87 -38.22
N GLN A 850 -36.24 1.86 -37.87
CA GLN A 850 -35.77 0.63 -37.24
C GLN A 850 -35.51 -0.50 -38.24
N LEU A 851 -36.17 -0.49 -39.41
CA LEU A 851 -36.04 -1.54 -40.43
C LEU A 851 -34.87 -1.35 -41.41
N ILE A 852 -34.22 -0.18 -41.43
CA ILE A 852 -33.15 0.13 -42.41
C ILE A 852 -31.83 -0.62 -42.14
N ASP A 853 -31.62 -1.17 -40.93
CA ASP A 853 -30.32 -1.73 -40.51
C ASP A 853 -30.24 -3.28 -40.45
N THR A 854 -31.25 -4.02 -40.94
CA THR A 854 -31.22 -5.50 -40.88
C THR A 854 -31.39 -6.17 -42.25
N GLU A 855 -30.34 -6.85 -42.71
CA GLU A 855 -30.32 -7.77 -43.88
C GLU A 855 -31.09 -9.09 -43.65
N SER A 856 -32.10 -9.12 -42.79
CA SER A 856 -32.78 -10.36 -42.40
C SER A 856 -34.07 -10.56 -43.20
N SER A 857 -33.98 -11.24 -44.36
CA SER A 857 -35.12 -11.74 -45.15
C SER A 857 -36.12 -12.57 -44.33
N ILE A 858 -35.66 -13.11 -43.20
CA ILE A 858 -36.42 -13.86 -42.20
C ILE A 858 -37.44 -12.98 -41.47
N LEU A 859 -37.20 -11.68 -41.31
CA LEU A 859 -38.12 -10.78 -40.57
C LEU A 859 -39.41 -10.49 -41.35
N LEU A 860 -39.36 -10.55 -42.68
CA LEU A 860 -40.53 -10.32 -43.54
C LEU A 860 -41.51 -11.50 -43.49
N SER A 861 -41.05 -12.75 -43.40
CA SER A 861 -41.94 -13.91 -43.35
C SER A 861 -42.74 -13.96 -42.04
N TYR A 862 -42.15 -13.54 -40.92
CA TYR A 862 -42.81 -13.54 -39.61
C TYR A 862 -43.85 -12.44 -39.43
N ILE A 863 -43.80 -11.36 -40.21
CA ILE A 863 -44.79 -10.28 -40.19
C ILE A 863 -45.88 -10.50 -41.26
N VAL A 864 -45.49 -10.98 -42.45
CA VAL A 864 -46.38 -11.05 -43.62
C VAL A 864 -47.32 -12.26 -43.59
N ILE A 865 -46.85 -13.43 -43.12
CA ILE A 865 -47.69 -14.65 -43.11
C ILE A 865 -48.89 -14.50 -42.16
N PRO A 866 -48.74 -14.01 -40.91
CA PRO A 866 -49.89 -13.83 -40.02
C PRO A 866 -50.89 -12.78 -40.55
N VAL A 867 -50.42 -11.71 -41.18
CA VAL A 867 -51.30 -10.66 -41.75
C VAL A 867 -52.11 -11.20 -42.94
N ILE A 868 -51.50 -12.02 -43.81
CA ILE A 868 -52.24 -12.70 -44.90
C ILE A 868 -53.25 -13.69 -44.33
N ILE A 869 -52.91 -14.44 -43.28
CA ILE A 869 -53.85 -15.36 -42.63
C ILE A 869 -55.03 -14.59 -42.02
N VAL A 870 -54.78 -13.49 -41.31
CA VAL A 870 -55.85 -12.66 -40.72
C VAL A 870 -56.75 -12.04 -41.80
N LEU A 871 -56.20 -11.61 -42.93
CA LEU A 871 -56.97 -11.02 -44.03
C LEU A 871 -57.74 -12.06 -44.88
N ARG A 872 -57.29 -13.32 -44.93
CA ARG A 872 -57.98 -14.41 -45.67
C ARG A 872 -59.19 -14.99 -44.94
N TYR A 873 -59.32 -14.76 -43.63
CA TYR A 873 -60.36 -15.36 -42.79
C TYR A 873 -61.56 -14.44 -42.47
N PHE A 874 -61.70 -13.28 -43.14
CA PHE A 874 -62.86 -12.39 -42.97
C PHE A 874 -63.77 -12.34 -44.21
N PRO A 875 -64.79 -13.21 -44.32
CA PRO A 875 -65.94 -13.01 -45.18
C PRO A 875 -66.93 -12.03 -44.54
N SER A 876 -67.55 -11.22 -45.41
CA SER A 876 -68.64 -10.28 -45.17
C SER A 876 -69.69 -10.75 -44.17
N LEU A 877 -69.78 -10.10 -43.01
CA LEU A 877 -70.89 -10.28 -42.06
C LEU A 877 -71.63 -8.94 -41.88
N ASN A 878 -72.78 -8.85 -42.55
CA ASN A 878 -73.70 -7.71 -42.63
C ASN A 878 -74.65 -7.60 -41.41
N ASN A 879 -74.16 -7.63 -40.17
CA ASN A 879 -75.05 -7.43 -39.03
C ASN A 879 -74.39 -6.58 -37.93
N GLU A 880 -74.91 -5.36 -37.73
CA GLU A 880 -74.34 -4.34 -36.84
C GLU A 880 -74.35 -4.75 -35.37
N GLU A 881 -75.28 -5.60 -34.95
CA GLU A 881 -75.43 -5.98 -33.53
C GLU A 881 -74.34 -6.97 -33.05
N LYS A 882 -73.61 -7.60 -33.98
CA LYS A 882 -72.42 -8.43 -33.65
C LYS A 882 -71.11 -7.66 -33.70
N LYS A 883 -71.08 -6.41 -34.21
CA LYS A 883 -69.84 -5.61 -34.30
C LYS A 883 -69.29 -5.16 -32.95
N GLU A 884 -70.15 -4.86 -31.96
CA GLU A 884 -69.69 -4.41 -30.64
C GLU A 884 -69.07 -5.53 -29.80
N LYS A 885 -69.65 -6.74 -29.78
CA LYS A 885 -69.05 -7.88 -29.05
C LYS A 885 -67.81 -8.46 -29.71
N LEU A 886 -67.63 -8.29 -31.03
CA LEU A 886 -66.38 -8.66 -31.70
C LEU A 886 -65.26 -7.63 -31.48
N CYS A 887 -65.59 -6.35 -31.25
CA CYS A 887 -64.60 -5.30 -30.98
C CYS A 887 -63.83 -5.52 -29.69
N GLU A 888 -64.46 -5.95 -28.59
CA GLU A 888 -63.75 -6.24 -27.33
C GLU A 888 -62.81 -7.45 -27.44
N ARG A 889 -63.23 -8.49 -28.17
CA ARG A 889 -62.41 -9.71 -28.37
C ARG A 889 -61.26 -9.49 -29.34
N ASN A 890 -61.44 -8.64 -30.35
CA ASN A 890 -60.41 -8.30 -31.32
C ASN A 890 -59.40 -7.27 -30.76
N LEU A 891 -59.81 -6.34 -29.89
CA LEU A 891 -58.88 -5.44 -29.20
C LEU A 891 -57.80 -6.20 -28.42
N TYR A 892 -58.16 -7.36 -27.85
CA TYR A 892 -57.21 -8.21 -27.13
C TYR A 892 -56.13 -8.79 -28.05
N ILE A 893 -56.52 -9.28 -29.23
CA ILE A 893 -55.59 -9.79 -30.27
C ILE A 893 -54.70 -8.65 -30.78
N TYR A 894 -55.26 -7.45 -31.00
CA TYR A 894 -54.48 -6.27 -31.38
C TYR A 894 -53.49 -5.85 -30.28
N SER A 895 -53.87 -5.91 -29.00
CA SER A 895 -52.99 -5.54 -27.88
C SER A 895 -51.82 -6.52 -27.72
N ILE A 896 -52.04 -7.82 -27.95
CA ILE A 896 -50.98 -8.85 -27.95
C ILE A 896 -50.04 -8.63 -29.14
N PHE A 897 -50.57 -8.33 -30.32
CA PHE A 897 -49.78 -8.05 -31.52
C PHE A 897 -48.91 -6.79 -31.33
N ILE A 898 -49.49 -5.73 -30.75
CA ILE A 898 -48.76 -4.51 -30.36
C ILE A 898 -47.69 -4.82 -29.30
N GLY A 899 -48.00 -5.66 -28.31
CA GLY A 899 -47.04 -6.11 -27.28
C GLY A 899 -45.86 -6.91 -27.85
N MET A 900 -46.11 -7.81 -28.82
CA MET A 900 -45.05 -8.57 -29.50
C MET A 900 -44.16 -7.66 -30.35
N VAL A 901 -44.74 -6.72 -31.09
CA VAL A 901 -43.99 -5.76 -31.91
C VAL A 901 -43.20 -4.79 -31.03
N LEU A 902 -43.79 -4.27 -29.94
CA LEU A 902 -43.09 -3.39 -29.00
C LEU A 902 -42.01 -4.13 -28.20
N GLY A 903 -42.25 -5.38 -27.82
CA GLY A 903 -41.28 -6.23 -27.12
C GLY A 903 -40.04 -6.54 -27.96
N PHE A 904 -40.23 -6.85 -29.25
CA PHE A 904 -39.13 -7.07 -30.20
C PHE A 904 -38.32 -5.80 -30.49
N VAL A 905 -38.94 -4.62 -30.37
CA VAL A 905 -38.30 -3.32 -30.61
C VAL A 905 -37.45 -2.84 -29.42
N PHE A 906 -37.67 -3.36 -28.21
CA PHE A 906 -37.08 -2.80 -26.98
C PHE A 906 -35.89 -3.57 -26.36
N ILE A 907 -35.55 -4.79 -26.79
CA ILE A 907 -34.49 -5.58 -26.13
C ILE A 907 -33.32 -5.87 -27.08
N ARG A 908 -32.26 -5.05 -26.96
CA ARG A 908 -30.94 -5.26 -27.59
C ARG A 908 -29.89 -5.55 -26.50
N THR A 909 -29.92 -6.75 -25.92
CA THR A 909 -28.77 -7.45 -25.29
C THR A 909 -29.24 -8.82 -24.82
N GLN A 910 -28.60 -9.90 -25.31
CA GLN A 910 -28.93 -11.33 -25.15
C GLN A 910 -29.90 -11.91 -26.19
N ILE A 911 -29.32 -12.34 -27.32
CA ILE A 911 -29.99 -13.06 -28.42
C ILE A 911 -30.56 -14.41 -27.93
N ASP A 912 -29.92 -15.06 -26.96
CA ASP A 912 -30.39 -16.35 -26.41
C ASP A 912 -31.66 -16.21 -25.54
N THR A 913 -31.82 -15.08 -24.87
CA THR A 913 -32.97 -14.80 -23.99
C THR A 913 -34.21 -14.42 -24.79
N ALA A 914 -34.05 -13.72 -25.92
CA ALA A 914 -35.14 -13.39 -26.84
C ALA A 914 -35.66 -14.64 -27.60
N ILE A 915 -34.78 -15.56 -27.98
CA ILE A 915 -35.16 -16.87 -28.56
C ILE A 915 -35.94 -17.69 -27.53
N SER A 916 -35.49 -17.69 -26.26
CA SER A 916 -36.17 -18.37 -25.17
C SER A 916 -37.57 -17.77 -24.90
N TYR A 917 -37.71 -16.45 -24.83
CA TYR A 917 -39.02 -15.79 -24.68
C TYR A 917 -39.94 -15.99 -25.89
N GLY A 918 -39.40 -16.00 -27.11
CA GLY A 918 -40.16 -16.29 -28.33
C GLY A 918 -40.67 -17.73 -28.38
N LEU A 919 -39.84 -18.70 -28.00
CA LEU A 919 -40.23 -20.11 -27.88
C LEU A 919 -41.22 -20.34 -26.73
N ILE A 920 -41.05 -19.65 -25.59
CA ILE A 920 -41.98 -19.71 -24.45
C ILE A 920 -43.34 -19.15 -24.86
N ASN A 921 -43.40 -17.98 -25.51
CA ASN A 921 -44.67 -17.41 -25.98
C ASN A 921 -45.31 -18.28 -27.08
N ALA A 922 -44.52 -18.83 -28.01
CA ALA A 922 -45.04 -19.75 -29.03
C ALA A 922 -45.56 -21.06 -28.41
N SER A 923 -44.90 -21.58 -27.36
CA SER A 923 -45.32 -22.80 -26.65
C SER A 923 -46.56 -22.56 -25.78
N ILE A 924 -46.65 -21.39 -25.12
CA ILE A 924 -47.84 -20.96 -24.37
C ILE A 924 -49.00 -20.73 -25.33
N LEU A 925 -48.79 -20.10 -26.50
CA LEU A 925 -49.82 -20.00 -27.54
C LEU A 925 -50.22 -21.38 -28.08
N PHE A 926 -49.27 -22.28 -28.33
CA PHE A 926 -49.58 -23.63 -28.80
C PHE A 926 -50.43 -24.41 -27.78
N LEU A 927 -50.16 -24.24 -26.48
CA LEU A 927 -50.97 -24.81 -25.40
C LEU A 927 -52.34 -24.12 -25.29
N TYR A 928 -52.39 -22.78 -25.36
CA TYR A 928 -53.62 -21.99 -25.22
C TYR A 928 -54.59 -22.12 -26.40
N PHE A 929 -54.09 -22.41 -27.61
CA PHE A 929 -54.91 -22.60 -28.81
C PHE A 929 -55.25 -24.08 -29.12
N ASN A 930 -54.54 -25.06 -28.54
CA ASN A 930 -54.83 -26.49 -28.74
C ASN A 930 -55.47 -27.19 -27.52
N THR A 931 -55.76 -26.47 -26.44
CA THR A 931 -56.61 -27.00 -25.35
C THR A 931 -57.87 -26.16 -25.24
N PRO A 932 -59.04 -26.67 -25.66
CA PRO A 932 -60.30 -26.02 -25.40
C PRO A 932 -60.61 -26.12 -23.89
N GLU A 933 -61.19 -25.06 -23.31
CA GLU A 933 -61.74 -24.99 -21.95
C GLU A 933 -60.77 -24.59 -20.82
N PHE A 934 -60.49 -23.29 -20.67
CA PHE A 934 -60.22 -22.71 -19.35
C PHE A 934 -60.83 -21.30 -19.24
N VAL A 935 -62.10 -21.26 -18.86
CA VAL A 935 -62.83 -20.05 -18.44
C VAL A 935 -62.76 -19.97 -16.91
N LEU A 936 -62.25 -18.84 -16.40
CA LEU A 936 -62.33 -18.48 -14.99
C LEU A 936 -63.80 -18.32 -14.57
N SER A 937 -64.23 -19.10 -13.58
CA SER A 937 -65.34 -18.70 -12.72
C SER A 937 -65.00 -19.03 -11.27
N ILE A 938 -64.84 -17.97 -10.48
CA ILE A 938 -64.83 -17.99 -9.03
C ILE A 938 -66.24 -18.37 -8.58
N ASN A 939 -66.44 -19.57 -8.04
CA ASN A 939 -67.21 -19.79 -6.82
C ASN A 939 -67.39 -21.27 -6.48
N ASP A 940 -67.33 -21.51 -5.18
CA ASP A 940 -67.93 -22.60 -4.42
C ASP A 940 -67.30 -24.01 -4.44
N LYS A 941 -66.72 -24.33 -3.27
CA LYS A 941 -66.92 -25.54 -2.46
C LYS A 941 -66.71 -26.91 -3.11
N ASN A 942 -65.70 -27.58 -2.54
CA ASN A 942 -65.61 -29.02 -2.26
C ASN A 942 -65.30 -29.99 -3.42
N LYS A 943 -64.10 -30.59 -3.28
CA LYS A 943 -63.76 -32.01 -3.48
C LYS A 943 -63.62 -32.57 -4.91
N ASN A 944 -62.36 -32.91 -5.20
CA ASN A 944 -61.84 -34.21 -5.64
C ASN A 944 -62.15 -34.77 -7.06
N GLN A 945 -61.06 -35.21 -7.69
CA GLN A 945 -60.88 -36.33 -8.65
C GLN A 945 -60.76 -36.05 -10.18
N ILE A 946 -59.50 -35.85 -10.60
CA ILE A 946 -58.69 -36.60 -11.59
C ILE A 946 -59.38 -37.16 -12.86
N ILE A 947 -58.95 -36.66 -14.03
CA ILE A 947 -58.87 -37.41 -15.30
C ILE A 947 -57.50 -37.14 -15.96
N ASN A 948 -56.90 -38.20 -16.51
CA ASN A 948 -55.54 -38.37 -17.02
C ASN A 948 -55.64 -38.94 -18.45
N ILE A 949 -54.88 -38.44 -19.44
CA ILE A 949 -54.48 -39.09 -20.74
C ILE A 949 -53.60 -38.05 -21.49
N LYS A 950 -52.26 -38.24 -21.57
CA LYS A 950 -51.53 -38.92 -22.66
C LYS A 950 -51.74 -38.29 -24.05
N GLU A 951 -50.96 -37.28 -24.39
CA GLU A 951 -50.41 -37.02 -25.74
C GLU A 951 -49.58 -35.73 -25.75
N THR A 952 -48.26 -35.84 -25.53
CA THR A 952 -47.15 -35.06 -26.14
C THR A 952 -45.90 -35.11 -25.23
N GLN A 953 -45.14 -36.20 -25.38
CA GLN A 953 -43.81 -36.42 -24.80
C GLN A 953 -42.75 -35.36 -25.22
N THR A 954 -43.11 -34.37 -26.02
CA THR A 954 -42.22 -33.29 -26.48
C THR A 954 -42.09 -32.15 -25.45
N ALA A 955 -43.11 -31.92 -24.61
CA ALA A 955 -43.10 -30.85 -23.61
C ALA A 955 -42.29 -31.21 -22.34
N LEU A 956 -42.22 -32.50 -21.99
CA LEU A 956 -41.47 -32.98 -20.82
C LEU A 956 -39.94 -32.95 -21.01
N ILE A 957 -39.46 -32.98 -22.25
CA ILE A 957 -38.02 -32.92 -22.56
C ILE A 957 -37.48 -31.49 -22.43
N ILE A 958 -38.31 -30.47 -22.69
CA ILE A 958 -37.96 -29.05 -22.58
C ILE A 958 -37.93 -28.60 -21.11
N LEU A 959 -38.78 -29.19 -20.26
CA LEU A 959 -38.87 -28.88 -18.84
C LEU A 959 -37.72 -29.45 -17.99
N ASN A 960 -37.00 -30.48 -18.46
CA ASN A 960 -35.85 -31.07 -17.75
C ASN A 960 -34.52 -30.30 -17.94
N ILE A 961 -34.50 -29.24 -18.76
CA ILE A 961 -33.29 -28.47 -19.09
C ILE A 961 -33.17 -27.18 -18.24
N LEU A 962 -34.23 -26.80 -17.51
CA LEU A 962 -34.28 -25.50 -16.83
C LEU A 962 -34.06 -25.64 -15.32
N SER A 963 -33.01 -24.96 -14.83
CA SER A 963 -32.60 -24.98 -13.41
C SER A 963 -33.75 -24.66 -12.44
N GLU A 964 -33.68 -25.21 -11.23
CA GLU A 964 -34.63 -24.99 -10.13
C GLU A 964 -34.86 -23.49 -9.82
N THR A 965 -33.85 -22.65 -10.06
CA THR A 965 -33.89 -21.19 -9.94
C THR A 965 -34.85 -20.55 -10.95
N TYR A 966 -34.96 -21.12 -12.15
CA TYR A 966 -35.86 -20.66 -13.20
C TYR A 966 -37.32 -21.00 -12.85
N ILE A 967 -37.56 -22.20 -12.31
CA ILE A 967 -38.88 -22.62 -11.82
C ILE A 967 -39.36 -21.68 -10.68
N LYS A 968 -38.48 -21.34 -9.73
CA LYS A 968 -38.82 -20.38 -8.66
C LYS A 968 -39.13 -18.98 -9.17
N THR A 969 -38.42 -18.50 -10.20
CA THR A 969 -38.65 -17.16 -10.78
C THR A 969 -39.97 -17.12 -11.53
N VAL A 970 -40.31 -18.17 -12.29
CA VAL A 970 -41.59 -18.27 -12.99
C VAL A 970 -42.75 -18.41 -12.00
N LEU A 971 -42.62 -19.24 -10.96
CA LEU A 971 -43.64 -19.35 -9.90
C LEU A 971 -43.82 -18.03 -9.12
N SER A 972 -42.75 -17.25 -8.93
CA SER A 972 -42.80 -15.91 -8.32
C SER A 972 -43.43 -14.84 -9.23
N LEU A 973 -43.54 -15.07 -10.54
CA LEU A 973 -44.21 -14.18 -11.48
C LEU A 973 -45.67 -14.59 -11.72
N ILE A 974 -46.01 -15.86 -11.46
CA ILE A 974 -47.38 -16.39 -11.53
C ILE A 974 -48.16 -16.07 -10.24
N ASN A 975 -47.50 -16.14 -9.08
CA ASN A 975 -48.02 -15.59 -7.81
C ASN A 975 -47.95 -14.05 -7.83
#